data_AF-A0A7D9HLV0-F1
#
_entry.id   AF-A0A7D9HLV0-F1
#
_cell.length_a   1.000
_cell.length_b   1.000
_cell.length_c   1.000
_cell.angle_alpha   90.00
_cell.angle_beta   90.00
_cell.angle_gamma   90.00
#
_symmetry.space_group_name_H-M   'P 1'
#
loop_
_entity.id
_entity.type
_entity.pdbx_description
1 polymer ?
#
loop_
_entity_poly.entity_id
_entity_poly.type
_entity_poly.pdbx_seq_one_letter_code
_entity_poly.pdbx_strand_id
1 'polypeptide(L)'
;MYRDVSPDHVWPVGEFEDKVAGASDKMFLHISQTFFLAAIWFTCKAVEINLLDDFDINESIDNIAETEGLQYEGRAFIFGDVKQNLMKRGELASEIAKQSKIYRGFTVTANVKVDNNQECALMWIETIYTRPVLGIWVICRDDSCSLTMLYMIYGRSYEVSFDNIGPLYDGAWHKLAIHVTGVRKGLSAFASVYVDCALQGKKALLKNYNTLVPFVNKKPTSSQIWLAQRSRGGRGGFERPWRGSLQNLKFVFNRDIAKLTDQTVCSILRETRRKHYSPPVTNNDTTTDTDEEGNTVGDPLRGMAANVAQLEILLSSQVKETQYLRRMIENFHFADRRVTSCNLRPCYAGVSCTDTPDETPGYQCGKCPMGLEGDGMNCTDIDECKYKPCFSGVKCTNMAEAYKCGPCPIGYRGGVVMGVGYKHAMNKQVCTDIDECLNSNPCASFSKCMNTIGSYKCGACQEGYYGNPYVKCKGVRYCSGAAETNPCDKNAMCISKHHGRSFECSCKVGYVGDGLYCGKDSDLDGIPDYALSCTGPHCTKDNCRDFPNPDQTDLDKDGEGDVCDNDMDGDGIPNNRDNCPRTINADQKASDSDSLGDACDNCPTVANEDQMDSDGVGQGDACDADKDNDG
;
A
#
# COMPACT_ATOMS: atom_id res chain seq x y z
N MET A 1 -41.18 -10.91 41.90
CA MET A 1 -42.23 -10.56 42.88
C MET A 1 -41.55 -10.06 44.15
N TYR A 2 -41.67 -8.75 44.37
CA TYR A 2 -41.64 -7.98 45.62
C TYR A 2 -40.72 -8.31 46.81
N ARG A 3 -39.98 -7.26 47.22
CA ARG A 3 -39.76 -6.64 48.55
C ARG A 3 -38.28 -6.39 48.81
N ASP A 4 -37.83 -5.34 49.48
CA ASP A 4 -38.30 -3.99 49.81
C ASP A 4 -37.06 -3.30 50.44
N VAL A 5 -37.07 -1.97 50.48
CA VAL A 5 -35.93 -1.08 50.75
C VAL A 5 -35.95 -0.50 52.18
N SER A 6 -34.76 -0.09 52.67
CA SER A 6 -34.47 1.01 53.64
C SER A 6 -34.59 0.77 55.17
N PRO A 7 -34.08 1.69 56.06
CA PRO A 7 -33.38 2.98 55.85
C PRO A 7 -32.13 3.25 56.76
N ASP A 8 -31.38 4.34 56.50
CA ASP A 8 -30.98 5.33 57.53
C ASP A 8 -30.44 6.66 56.93
N HIS A 9 -30.84 7.78 57.54
CA HIS A 9 -30.64 9.21 57.20
C HIS A 9 -29.22 9.74 57.56
N VAL A 10 -28.68 10.88 57.08
CA VAL A 10 -28.98 12.30 57.41
C VAL A 10 -28.16 13.26 56.50
N TRP A 11 -28.74 14.42 56.14
CA TRP A 11 -28.15 15.58 55.42
C TRP A 11 -27.57 16.66 56.37
N PRO A 12 -26.85 17.68 55.86
CA PRO A 12 -27.49 19.01 55.82
C PRO A 12 -27.25 19.82 54.54
N VAL A 13 -28.08 20.86 54.41
CA VAL A 13 -28.37 21.72 53.25
C VAL A 13 -27.95 23.17 53.54
N GLY A 14 -27.71 23.95 52.50
CA GLY A 14 -27.81 25.42 52.45
C GLY A 14 -26.89 25.97 51.34
N GLU A 15 -27.23 26.94 50.49
CA GLU A 15 -28.37 27.84 50.23
C GLU A 15 -27.85 28.71 49.03
N PHE A 16 -28.58 29.04 47.95
CA PHE A 16 -29.54 30.15 47.85
C PHE A 16 -30.16 30.17 46.43
N GLU A 17 -31.41 30.62 46.37
CA GLU A 17 -32.33 30.68 45.22
C GLU A 17 -32.01 31.77 44.18
N ASP A 18 -32.51 31.60 42.94
CA ASP A 18 -33.35 32.63 42.33
C ASP A 18 -34.36 32.06 41.30
N LYS A 19 -35.58 32.60 41.34
CA LYS A 19 -36.82 32.07 40.76
C LYS A 19 -37.17 32.64 39.37
N VAL A 20 -37.56 31.71 38.49
CA VAL A 20 -38.67 31.68 37.51
C VAL A 20 -39.56 32.93 37.34
N ALA A 21 -39.66 33.43 36.10
CA ALA A 21 -40.88 33.88 35.39
C ALA A 21 -40.49 34.26 33.94
N GLY A 22 -41.14 33.88 32.84
CA GLY A 22 -42.35 33.10 32.56
C GLY A 22 -42.57 33.05 31.04
N ALA A 23 -43.69 32.45 30.64
CA ALA A 23 -44.29 32.38 29.30
C ALA A 23 -43.93 31.19 28.38
N SER A 24 -44.87 30.25 28.41
CA SER A 24 -45.28 29.25 27.44
C SER A 24 -45.24 29.66 25.96
N ASP A 25 -45.11 28.62 25.12
CA ASP A 25 -45.47 28.55 23.69
C ASP A 25 -44.61 29.27 22.66
N LYS A 26 -43.37 28.79 22.48
CA LYS A 26 -42.77 28.54 21.15
C LYS A 26 -41.84 27.32 21.18
N MET A 27 -42.38 26.16 21.53
CA MET A 27 -41.71 24.86 21.36
C MET A 27 -41.89 24.36 19.91
N PHE A 28 -41.48 25.14 18.92
CA PHE A 28 -41.37 24.71 17.51
C PHE A 28 -40.55 25.76 16.74
N LEU A 29 -39.23 25.71 16.88
CA LEU A 29 -38.17 26.08 15.92
C LEU A 29 -36.87 26.22 16.74
N HIS A 30 -35.76 25.68 16.24
CA HIS A 30 -34.41 25.62 16.87
C HIS A 30 -34.01 24.38 17.68
N ILE A 31 -34.46 23.19 17.26
CA ILE A 31 -33.64 21.97 17.39
C ILE A 31 -33.60 21.26 16.01
N SER A 32 -32.99 21.90 15.01
CA SER A 32 -32.91 21.31 13.66
C SER A 32 -31.64 21.64 12.86
N GLN A 33 -30.61 22.28 13.42
CA GLN A 33 -29.41 22.61 12.63
C GLN A 33 -28.08 22.07 13.15
N THR A 34 -27.97 21.65 14.41
CA THR A 34 -26.70 21.11 14.95
C THR A 34 -26.63 19.57 14.95
N PHE A 35 -27.76 18.86 15.00
CA PHE A 35 -27.77 17.39 14.88
C PHE A 35 -27.83 16.87 13.44
N PHE A 36 -28.23 17.70 12.47
CA PHE A 36 -28.24 17.30 11.06
C PHE A 36 -26.83 17.33 10.44
N LEU A 37 -25.92 18.19 10.88
CA LEU A 37 -24.58 18.28 10.29
C LEU A 37 -23.61 17.17 10.77
N ALA A 38 -23.76 16.67 12.00
CA ALA A 38 -22.94 15.57 12.51
C ALA A 38 -23.36 14.17 11.98
N ALA A 39 -24.64 14.00 11.60
CA ALA A 39 -25.11 12.77 10.95
C ALA A 39 -24.84 12.73 9.43
N ILE A 40 -24.48 13.87 8.83
CA ILE A 40 -24.14 13.99 7.40
C ILE A 40 -22.62 13.83 7.13
N TRP A 41 -21.78 13.82 8.18
CA TRP A 41 -20.32 13.69 8.07
C TRP A 41 -19.75 12.28 8.35
N PHE A 42 -20.59 11.27 8.62
CA PHE A 42 -20.20 9.88 8.33
C PHE A 42 -20.29 9.68 6.82
N THR A 43 -19.24 10.10 6.11
CA THR A 43 -19.23 10.07 4.65
C THR A 43 -19.54 8.67 4.14
N CYS A 44 -20.48 8.67 3.20
CA CYS A 44 -20.95 7.60 2.32
C CYS A 44 -19.82 7.07 1.41
N LYS A 45 -18.66 6.70 1.96
CA LYS A 45 -17.51 6.21 1.19
C LYS A 45 -17.66 4.71 0.97
N ALA A 46 -17.62 4.29 -0.29
CA ALA A 46 -17.58 2.87 -0.65
C ALA A 46 -16.32 2.24 -0.05
N VAL A 47 -16.45 1.03 0.50
CA VAL A 47 -15.30 0.23 0.96
C VAL A 47 -14.94 -0.74 -0.15
N GLU A 48 -13.70 -0.69 -0.63
CA GLU A 48 -13.20 -1.58 -1.69
C GLU A 48 -12.06 -2.43 -1.14
N ILE A 49 -12.11 -3.75 -1.36
CA ILE A 49 -11.05 -4.71 -1.02
C ILE A 49 -10.56 -5.33 -2.33
N ASN A 50 -9.37 -4.94 -2.79
CA ASN A 50 -8.78 -5.45 -4.04
C ASN A 50 -8.04 -6.76 -3.79
N LEU A 51 -8.56 -7.86 -4.34
CA LEU A 51 -8.00 -9.18 -4.12
C LEU A 51 -6.69 -9.40 -4.89
N LEU A 52 -6.47 -8.74 -6.03
CA LEU A 52 -5.21 -8.90 -6.77
C LEU A 52 -4.05 -8.21 -6.07
N ASP A 53 -4.28 -7.01 -5.54
CA ASP A 53 -3.29 -6.26 -4.75
C ASP A 53 -2.99 -7.01 -3.44
N ASP A 54 -4.03 -7.46 -2.75
CA ASP A 54 -3.89 -8.22 -1.51
C ASP A 54 -3.23 -9.59 -1.69
N PHE A 55 -3.06 -10.13 -2.90
CA PHE A 55 -2.37 -11.40 -3.13
C PHE A 55 -0.91 -11.24 -3.59
N ASP A 56 -0.43 -10.00 -3.72
CA ASP A 56 0.95 -9.68 -4.11
C ASP A 56 1.39 -10.37 -5.42
N ILE A 57 0.46 -10.49 -6.39
CA ILE A 57 0.72 -11.20 -7.66
C ILE A 57 1.85 -10.50 -8.43
N ASN A 58 2.84 -11.28 -8.86
CA ASN A 58 4.01 -10.85 -9.61
C ASN A 58 4.49 -11.96 -10.57
N GLU A 59 5.47 -11.65 -11.43
CA GLU A 59 6.04 -12.58 -12.42
C GLU A 59 6.86 -13.74 -11.82
N SER A 60 7.11 -13.73 -10.50
CA SER A 60 7.83 -14.84 -9.82
C SER A 60 6.93 -16.04 -9.50
N ILE A 61 5.62 -15.92 -9.75
CA ILE A 61 4.66 -17.01 -9.59
C ILE A 61 4.54 -17.77 -10.92
N ASP A 62 4.99 -19.03 -10.95
CA ASP A 62 5.07 -19.87 -12.14
C ASP A 62 3.78 -19.89 -12.98
N ASN A 63 3.82 -19.53 -14.26
CA ASN A 63 2.66 -19.47 -15.18
C ASN A 63 1.63 -18.36 -14.88
N ILE A 64 2.06 -17.28 -14.24
CA ILE A 64 1.38 -15.98 -14.26
C ILE A 64 2.32 -14.97 -14.93
N ALA A 65 1.80 -14.19 -15.88
CA ALA A 65 2.55 -13.08 -16.49
C ALA A 65 1.73 -11.79 -16.42
N GLU A 66 2.39 -10.64 -16.34
CA GLU A 66 1.73 -9.36 -16.49
C GLU A 66 1.37 -9.14 -17.97
N THR A 67 0.20 -8.54 -18.24
CA THR A 67 -0.30 -8.31 -19.58
C THR A 67 -0.93 -6.93 -19.70
N GLU A 68 -1.16 -6.46 -20.93
CA GLU A 68 -1.80 -5.17 -21.15
C GLU A 68 -3.30 -5.23 -20.76
N GLY A 69 -3.65 -4.47 -19.74
CA GLY A 69 -5.01 -4.36 -19.21
C GLY A 69 -5.76 -3.12 -19.69
N LEU A 70 -6.95 -2.92 -19.17
CA LEU A 70 -7.71 -1.70 -19.37
C LEU A 70 -7.02 -0.50 -18.70
N GLN A 71 -6.98 0.65 -19.38
CA GLN A 71 -6.40 1.86 -18.84
C GLN A 71 -7.11 2.28 -17.54
N TYR A 72 -6.33 2.74 -16.56
CA TYR A 72 -6.80 3.22 -15.25
C TYR A 72 -7.44 2.17 -14.32
N GLU A 73 -7.36 0.87 -14.66
CA GLU A 73 -7.94 -0.22 -13.86
C GLU A 73 -6.86 -1.08 -13.15
N GLY A 74 -5.62 -0.59 -13.02
CA GLY A 74 -4.52 -1.25 -12.30
C GLY A 74 -3.75 -2.30 -13.13
N ARG A 75 -2.93 -3.13 -12.48
CA ARG A 75 -2.16 -4.20 -13.12
C ARG A 75 -3.07 -5.35 -13.58
N ALA A 76 -2.78 -5.93 -14.74
CA ALA A 76 -3.52 -7.04 -15.32
C ALA A 76 -2.60 -8.26 -15.48
N PHE A 77 -3.15 -9.44 -15.23
CA PHE A 77 -2.38 -10.68 -15.24
C PHE A 77 -3.03 -11.71 -16.15
N ILE A 78 -2.22 -12.42 -16.94
CA ILE A 78 -2.63 -13.61 -17.68
C ILE A 78 -2.27 -14.86 -16.88
N PHE A 79 -3.23 -15.77 -16.75
CA PHE A 79 -3.11 -17.02 -16.02
C PHE A 79 -2.99 -18.17 -17.00
N GLY A 80 -1.91 -18.94 -16.87
CA GLY A 80 -1.66 -20.10 -17.70
C GLY A 80 -2.44 -21.35 -17.29
N ASP A 81 -2.15 -22.44 -17.98
CA ASP A 81 -2.90 -23.69 -17.91
C ASP A 81 -2.67 -24.53 -16.64
N VAL A 82 -1.72 -24.10 -15.80
CA VAL A 82 -1.23 -24.81 -14.63
C VAL A 82 -1.75 -24.14 -13.34
N LYS A 83 -2.03 -24.97 -12.33
CA LYS A 83 -2.50 -24.51 -11.02
C LYS A 83 -1.51 -23.55 -10.35
N GLN A 84 -2.02 -22.40 -9.93
CA GLN A 84 -1.28 -21.40 -9.16
C GLN A 84 -1.55 -21.56 -7.66
N ASN A 85 -0.56 -21.50 -6.77
CA ASN A 85 -0.87 -21.58 -5.32
C ASN A 85 -1.28 -20.20 -4.73
N LEU A 86 -2.30 -19.57 -5.30
CA LEU A 86 -2.88 -18.32 -4.81
C LEU A 86 -3.90 -18.58 -3.70
N MET A 87 -3.40 -18.81 -2.48
CA MET A 87 -4.22 -18.98 -1.27
C MET A 87 -3.74 -18.07 -0.12
N LYS A 88 -4.67 -17.31 0.47
CA LYS A 88 -4.42 -16.54 1.72
C LYS A 88 -5.37 -16.98 2.85
N ARG A 89 -4.86 -17.01 4.08
CA ARG A 89 -5.58 -17.46 5.29
C ARG A 89 -6.21 -16.30 6.06
N GLY A 90 -7.42 -16.54 6.59
CA GLY A 90 -7.96 -15.98 7.85
C GLY A 90 -8.33 -14.50 7.88
N GLU A 91 -7.40 -13.59 7.62
CA GLU A 91 -7.58 -12.15 7.88
C GLU A 91 -8.45 -11.49 6.81
N LEU A 92 -8.13 -11.72 5.53
CA LEU A 92 -8.88 -11.17 4.40
C LEU A 92 -10.33 -11.66 4.35
N ALA A 93 -10.55 -12.96 4.59
CA ALA A 93 -11.89 -13.54 4.70
C ALA A 93 -12.68 -12.96 5.87
N SER A 94 -12.00 -12.63 6.97
CA SER A 94 -12.62 -11.99 8.14
C SER A 94 -13.02 -10.54 7.88
N GLU A 95 -12.25 -9.80 7.10
CA GLU A 95 -12.57 -8.42 6.77
C GLU A 95 -13.73 -8.33 5.76
N ILE A 96 -13.70 -9.14 4.69
CA ILE A 96 -14.85 -9.29 3.76
C ILE A 96 -16.10 -9.64 4.57
N ALA A 97 -15.95 -10.47 5.59
CA ALA A 97 -17.03 -10.86 6.47
C ALA A 97 -17.66 -9.77 7.30
N LYS A 98 -16.81 -9.00 7.93
CA LYS A 98 -17.22 -7.86 8.72
C LYS A 98 -17.92 -6.82 7.86
N GLN A 99 -17.36 -6.47 6.71
CA GLN A 99 -17.92 -5.43 5.82
C GLN A 99 -19.26 -5.85 5.22
N SER A 100 -19.36 -7.10 4.77
CA SER A 100 -20.61 -7.66 4.25
C SER A 100 -21.75 -7.63 5.28
N LYS A 101 -21.44 -7.89 6.56
CA LYS A 101 -22.42 -7.81 7.66
C LYS A 101 -22.86 -6.38 7.94
N ILE A 102 -21.93 -5.42 7.91
CA ILE A 102 -22.22 -4.00 8.15
C ILE A 102 -23.16 -3.45 7.07
N TYR A 103 -22.82 -3.69 5.80
CA TYR A 103 -23.51 -3.05 4.68
C TYR A 103 -24.68 -3.86 4.11
N ARG A 104 -24.88 -5.10 4.57
CA ARG A 104 -26.00 -5.98 4.15
C ARG A 104 -26.09 -6.13 2.63
N GLY A 105 -24.95 -6.17 1.98
CA GLY A 105 -24.81 -6.33 0.54
C GLY A 105 -23.33 -6.29 0.17
N PHE A 106 -22.99 -6.86 -0.99
CA PHE A 106 -21.66 -6.71 -1.58
C PHE A 106 -21.76 -6.80 -3.10
N THR A 107 -20.76 -6.25 -3.78
CA THR A 107 -20.57 -6.43 -5.21
C THR A 107 -19.18 -7.02 -5.43
N VAL A 108 -19.08 -8.12 -6.15
CA VAL A 108 -17.80 -8.60 -6.69
C VAL A 108 -17.66 -8.04 -8.09
N THR A 109 -16.60 -7.27 -8.34
CA THR A 109 -16.28 -6.76 -9.68
C THR A 109 -14.97 -7.32 -10.16
N ALA A 110 -14.86 -7.63 -11.45
CA ALA A 110 -13.65 -8.09 -12.11
C ALA A 110 -13.65 -7.67 -13.57
N ASN A 111 -12.48 -7.30 -14.09
CA ASN A 111 -12.27 -7.22 -15.54
C ASN A 111 -11.69 -8.56 -15.99
N VAL A 112 -12.37 -9.22 -16.92
CA VAL A 112 -12.08 -10.59 -17.34
C VAL A 112 -11.92 -10.66 -18.84
N LYS A 113 -10.99 -11.50 -19.29
CA LYS A 113 -10.87 -11.96 -20.67
C LYS A 113 -10.78 -13.48 -20.61
N VAL A 114 -11.80 -14.18 -21.10
CA VAL A 114 -11.98 -15.63 -20.94
C VAL A 114 -11.85 -16.30 -22.30
N ASP A 115 -11.15 -17.44 -22.37
CA ASP A 115 -11.02 -18.20 -23.61
C ASP A 115 -12.25 -19.10 -23.85
N ASN A 116 -12.50 -19.49 -25.11
CA ASN A 116 -13.67 -20.31 -25.47
C ASN A 116 -13.53 -21.78 -24.99
N ASN A 117 -14.66 -22.46 -24.75
CA ASN A 117 -14.73 -23.83 -24.21
C ASN A 117 -14.05 -24.04 -22.85
N GLN A 118 -14.07 -23.03 -21.98
CA GLN A 118 -13.42 -23.08 -20.68
C GLN A 118 -14.40 -23.12 -19.51
N GLU A 119 -13.93 -23.74 -18.41
CA GLU A 119 -14.56 -23.59 -17.12
C GLU A 119 -13.55 -23.09 -16.08
N CYS A 120 -13.79 -21.89 -15.56
CA CYS A 120 -12.79 -21.12 -14.83
C CYS A 120 -13.36 -20.60 -13.51
N ALA A 121 -12.71 -20.97 -12.40
CA ALA A 121 -13.03 -20.41 -11.09
C ALA A 121 -12.41 -19.02 -10.93
N LEU A 122 -13.23 -17.99 -10.70
CA LEU A 122 -12.78 -16.62 -10.46
C LEU A 122 -12.21 -16.50 -9.04
N MET A 123 -12.97 -16.97 -8.05
CA MET A 123 -12.57 -16.98 -6.65
C MET A 123 -13.37 -18.01 -5.84
N TRP A 124 -12.76 -18.46 -4.75
CA TRP A 124 -13.36 -19.41 -3.82
C TRP A 124 -13.02 -19.04 -2.37
N ILE A 125 -14.04 -18.96 -1.51
CA ILE A 125 -13.89 -18.83 -0.06
C ILE A 125 -14.38 -20.14 0.56
N GLU A 126 -13.54 -20.74 1.38
CA GLU A 126 -13.86 -21.97 2.08
C GLU A 126 -13.43 -21.93 3.54
N THR A 127 -13.91 -22.91 4.31
CA THR A 127 -13.38 -23.17 5.66
C THR A 127 -12.12 -24.03 5.58
N ILE A 128 -11.29 -24.05 6.63
CA ILE A 128 -10.15 -24.97 6.77
C ILE A 128 -10.53 -26.46 6.68
N TYR A 129 -11.82 -26.78 6.80
CA TYR A 129 -12.37 -28.14 6.59
C TYR A 129 -12.88 -28.34 5.15
N THR A 130 -12.39 -27.56 4.19
CA THR A 130 -12.70 -27.62 2.76
C THR A 130 -14.19 -27.55 2.42
N ARG A 131 -14.99 -26.88 3.27
CA ARG A 131 -16.42 -26.63 2.96
C ARG A 131 -16.55 -25.30 2.21
N PRO A 132 -17.15 -25.30 1.00
CA PRO A 132 -17.25 -24.11 0.17
C PRO A 132 -18.30 -23.15 0.73
N VAL A 133 -17.88 -21.91 1.00
CA VAL A 133 -18.69 -20.88 1.64
C VAL A 133 -19.24 -19.91 0.60
N LEU A 134 -18.37 -19.42 -0.29
CA LEU A 134 -18.72 -18.59 -1.44
C LEU A 134 -17.81 -19.02 -2.60
N GLY A 135 -18.38 -19.34 -3.75
CA GLY A 135 -17.62 -19.68 -4.95
C GLY A 135 -18.22 -18.98 -6.16
N ILE A 136 -17.38 -18.45 -7.04
CA ILE A 136 -17.81 -17.81 -8.30
C ILE A 136 -16.97 -18.40 -9.42
N TRP A 137 -17.65 -18.92 -10.44
CA TRP A 137 -17.00 -19.45 -11.64
C TRP A 137 -17.82 -19.16 -12.89
N VAL A 138 -17.12 -19.15 -14.02
CA VAL A 138 -17.69 -18.91 -15.35
C VAL A 138 -17.42 -20.14 -16.21
N ILE A 139 -18.43 -20.55 -16.97
CA ILE A 139 -18.35 -21.63 -17.96
C ILE A 139 -18.74 -21.04 -19.29
N CYS A 140 -17.86 -21.09 -20.29
CA CYS A 140 -18.16 -20.70 -21.66
C CYS A 140 -18.08 -21.93 -22.56
N ARG A 141 -19.15 -22.25 -23.29
CA ARG A 141 -19.24 -23.38 -24.25
C ARG A 141 -20.06 -22.95 -25.46
N ASP A 142 -19.57 -23.30 -26.65
CA ASP A 142 -20.30 -23.20 -27.92
C ASP A 142 -21.07 -21.87 -28.06
N ASP A 143 -20.34 -20.75 -27.92
CA ASP A 143 -20.85 -19.38 -28.04
C ASP A 143 -21.83 -18.90 -26.95
N SER A 144 -21.88 -19.61 -25.82
CA SER A 144 -22.65 -19.19 -24.64
C SER A 144 -21.82 -19.24 -23.36
N CYS A 145 -21.95 -18.23 -22.51
CA CYS A 145 -21.37 -18.24 -21.18
C CYS A 145 -22.44 -18.34 -20.10
N SER A 146 -22.09 -19.03 -19.03
CA SER A 146 -22.86 -19.10 -17.79
C SER A 146 -21.98 -18.72 -16.61
N LEU A 147 -22.56 -18.04 -15.63
CA LEU A 147 -21.90 -17.73 -14.37
C LEU A 147 -22.66 -18.38 -13.24
N THR A 148 -21.94 -19.13 -12.40
CA THR A 148 -22.54 -19.72 -11.21
C THR A 148 -21.91 -19.16 -9.95
N MET A 149 -22.78 -18.80 -9.00
CA MET A 149 -22.40 -18.41 -7.65
C MET A 149 -22.86 -19.49 -6.67
N LEU A 150 -21.92 -20.11 -5.97
CA LEU A 150 -22.18 -20.96 -4.81
C LEU A 150 -22.17 -20.10 -3.54
N TYR A 151 -23.14 -20.33 -2.65
CA TYR A 151 -23.23 -19.67 -1.36
C TYR A 151 -23.71 -20.64 -0.29
N MET A 152 -23.32 -20.42 0.97
CA MET A 152 -23.70 -21.28 2.09
C MET A 152 -24.82 -20.66 2.95
N ILE A 153 -25.80 -21.46 3.35
CA ILE A 153 -26.81 -21.11 4.37
C ILE A 153 -26.87 -22.24 5.40
N TYR A 154 -26.71 -21.91 6.68
CA TYR A 154 -26.76 -22.86 7.82
C TYR A 154 -25.95 -24.16 7.61
N GLY A 155 -24.78 -24.07 6.97
CA GLY A 155 -23.89 -25.22 6.73
C GLY A 155 -24.22 -26.07 5.50
N ARG A 156 -25.24 -25.70 4.70
CA ARG A 156 -25.54 -26.31 3.40
C ARG A 156 -25.18 -25.33 2.27
N SER A 157 -24.57 -25.84 1.22
CA SER A 157 -24.21 -25.06 0.03
C SER A 157 -25.36 -25.06 -0.98
N TYR A 158 -25.56 -23.93 -1.63
CA TYR A 158 -26.57 -23.71 -2.65
C TYR A 158 -25.91 -23.01 -3.84
N GLU A 159 -26.44 -23.25 -5.04
CA GLU A 159 -25.91 -22.66 -6.27
C GLU A 159 -27.00 -21.83 -6.96
N VAL A 160 -26.57 -20.75 -7.60
CA VAL A 160 -27.39 -19.95 -8.50
C VAL A 160 -26.61 -19.69 -9.77
N SER A 161 -27.09 -20.24 -10.89
CA SER A 161 -26.49 -20.10 -12.22
C SER A 161 -27.21 -19.02 -13.01
N PHE A 162 -26.50 -18.27 -13.83
CA PHE A 162 -27.01 -17.29 -14.78
C PHE A 162 -26.54 -17.73 -16.16
N ASP A 163 -27.47 -18.14 -16.99
CA ASP A 163 -27.19 -18.71 -18.31
C ASP A 163 -27.27 -17.63 -19.38
N ASN A 164 -26.57 -17.83 -20.51
CA ASN A 164 -26.53 -16.89 -21.65
C ASN A 164 -26.12 -15.46 -21.25
N ILE A 165 -25.15 -15.33 -20.35
CA ILE A 165 -24.53 -14.03 -20.08
C ILE A 165 -23.60 -13.67 -21.24
N GLY A 166 -23.48 -12.37 -21.54
CA GLY A 166 -22.85 -11.79 -22.75
C GLY A 166 -21.52 -12.39 -23.26
N PRO A 167 -20.97 -11.92 -24.39
CA PRO A 167 -19.94 -12.64 -25.14
C PRO A 167 -18.55 -12.54 -24.49
N LEU A 168 -18.36 -13.13 -23.30
CA LEU A 168 -17.10 -13.10 -22.53
C LEU A 168 -15.93 -13.80 -23.24
N TYR A 169 -16.22 -14.52 -24.33
CA TYR A 169 -15.29 -15.33 -25.13
C TYR A 169 -14.85 -14.64 -26.42
N ASP A 170 -15.17 -13.36 -26.64
CA ASP A 170 -14.85 -12.62 -27.87
C ASP A 170 -13.36 -12.18 -27.98
N GLY A 171 -12.54 -12.55 -26.99
CA GLY A 171 -11.13 -12.18 -26.91
C GLY A 171 -10.86 -10.74 -26.46
N ALA A 172 -11.91 -9.97 -26.10
CA ALA A 172 -11.80 -8.65 -25.52
C ALA A 172 -11.89 -8.68 -23.98
N TRP A 173 -11.62 -7.52 -23.38
CA TRP A 173 -11.81 -7.32 -21.95
C TRP A 173 -13.27 -6.97 -21.65
N HIS A 174 -13.88 -7.71 -20.73
CA HIS A 174 -15.23 -7.45 -20.24
C HIS A 174 -15.25 -7.11 -18.76
N LYS A 175 -16.15 -6.20 -18.39
CA LYS A 175 -16.37 -5.84 -16.98
C LYS A 175 -17.49 -6.68 -16.41
N LEU A 176 -17.15 -7.60 -15.53
CA LEU A 176 -18.08 -8.46 -14.81
C LEU A 176 -18.39 -7.86 -13.43
N ALA A 177 -19.66 -7.76 -13.06
CA ALA A 177 -20.08 -7.36 -11.73
C ALA A 177 -21.22 -8.25 -11.21
N ILE A 178 -21.05 -8.83 -10.03
CA ILE A 178 -22.02 -9.67 -9.35
C ILE A 178 -22.46 -8.94 -8.09
N HIS A 179 -23.68 -8.44 -8.10
CA HIS A 179 -24.24 -7.65 -7.01
C HIS A 179 -25.21 -8.49 -6.19
N VAL A 180 -24.93 -8.62 -4.89
CA VAL A 180 -25.81 -9.31 -3.95
C VAL A 180 -26.44 -8.27 -3.02
N THR A 181 -27.76 -8.07 -3.16
CA THR A 181 -28.53 -7.14 -2.33
C THR A 181 -29.14 -7.85 -1.12
N GLY A 182 -28.97 -7.28 0.07
CA GLY A 182 -29.73 -7.66 1.26
C GLY A 182 -30.87 -6.70 1.56
N VAL A 183 -32.10 -7.23 1.52
CA VAL A 183 -33.32 -6.46 1.82
C VAL A 183 -33.62 -6.48 3.33
N ARG A 184 -34.13 -5.37 3.89
CA ARG A 184 -34.58 -5.32 5.30
C ARG A 184 -35.89 -6.09 5.48
N LYS A 185 -35.96 -6.86 6.58
CA LYS A 185 -37.10 -7.63 7.14
C LYS A 185 -37.89 -8.52 6.14
N GLY A 186 -37.66 -9.83 6.21
CA GLY A 186 -38.58 -10.87 5.71
C GLY A 186 -38.46 -11.25 4.22
N LEU A 187 -37.78 -10.44 3.40
CA LEU A 187 -37.62 -10.69 1.97
C LEU A 187 -36.33 -11.47 1.65
N SER A 188 -36.37 -12.27 0.58
CA SER A 188 -35.23 -12.99 0.02
C SER A 188 -34.16 -12.03 -0.50
N ALA A 189 -32.89 -12.40 -0.36
CA ALA A 189 -31.80 -11.69 -1.03
C ALA A 189 -31.86 -11.92 -2.54
N PHE A 190 -31.24 -11.05 -3.33
CA PHE A 190 -31.14 -11.21 -4.78
C PHE A 190 -29.68 -11.13 -5.21
N ALA A 191 -29.32 -11.94 -6.21
CA ALA A 191 -28.08 -11.82 -6.95
C ALA A 191 -28.39 -11.30 -8.35
N SER A 192 -27.65 -10.28 -8.78
CA SER A 192 -27.73 -9.67 -10.11
C SER A 192 -26.38 -9.68 -10.77
N VAL A 193 -26.32 -10.15 -12.02
CA VAL A 193 -25.09 -10.20 -12.82
C VAL A 193 -25.16 -9.10 -13.88
N TYR A 194 -24.08 -8.34 -13.98
CA TYR A 194 -23.87 -7.33 -15.01
C TYR A 194 -22.61 -7.67 -15.80
N VAL A 195 -22.69 -7.54 -17.13
CA VAL A 195 -21.55 -7.65 -18.05
C VAL A 195 -21.53 -6.37 -18.86
N ASP A 196 -20.39 -5.69 -18.89
CA ASP A 196 -20.19 -4.39 -19.55
C ASP A 196 -21.27 -3.36 -19.16
N CYS A 197 -21.54 -3.29 -17.85
CA CYS A 197 -22.59 -2.46 -17.25
C CYS A 197 -24.04 -2.81 -17.64
N ALA A 198 -24.27 -3.82 -18.48
CA ALA A 198 -25.62 -4.28 -18.83
C ALA A 198 -26.07 -5.42 -17.90
N LEU A 199 -27.26 -5.30 -17.32
CA LEU A 199 -27.86 -6.34 -16.50
C LEU A 199 -28.15 -7.59 -17.35
N GLN A 200 -27.48 -8.70 -17.03
CA GLN A 200 -27.66 -9.99 -17.70
C GLN A 200 -28.75 -10.83 -17.04
N GLY A 201 -28.92 -10.70 -15.72
CA GLY A 201 -29.96 -11.44 -15.01
C GLY A 201 -30.04 -11.10 -13.53
N LYS A 202 -31.20 -11.37 -12.94
CA LYS A 202 -31.48 -11.20 -11.50
C LYS A 202 -32.23 -12.42 -10.97
N LYS A 203 -31.67 -13.12 -9.98
CA LYS A 203 -32.26 -14.31 -9.36
C LYS A 203 -32.42 -14.12 -7.86
N ALA A 204 -33.53 -14.62 -7.30
CA ALA A 204 -33.77 -14.63 -5.86
C ALA A 204 -32.95 -15.74 -5.20
N LEU A 205 -32.38 -15.45 -4.03
CA LEU A 205 -31.69 -16.41 -3.18
C LEU A 205 -32.69 -17.05 -2.21
N LEU A 206 -32.41 -18.28 -1.77
CA LEU A 206 -33.38 -19.10 -1.03
C LEU A 206 -33.78 -18.55 0.35
N LYS A 207 -32.99 -17.64 0.94
CA LYS A 207 -33.23 -17.05 2.26
C LYS A 207 -32.78 -15.58 2.31
N ASN A 208 -33.10 -14.92 3.42
CA ASN A 208 -32.68 -13.55 3.70
C ASN A 208 -31.15 -13.44 3.77
N TYR A 209 -30.61 -12.31 3.32
CA TYR A 209 -29.18 -12.00 3.33
C TYR A 209 -28.47 -12.27 4.66
N ASN A 210 -29.14 -12.02 5.78
CA ASN A 210 -28.58 -12.26 7.12
C ASN A 210 -28.26 -13.74 7.41
N THR A 211 -28.70 -14.66 6.54
CA THR A 211 -28.44 -16.10 6.63
C THR A 211 -27.34 -16.58 5.67
N LEU A 212 -26.84 -15.71 4.80
CA LEU A 212 -25.72 -16.01 3.90
C LEU A 212 -24.43 -16.07 4.73
N VAL A 213 -23.87 -17.26 4.82
CA VAL A 213 -22.60 -17.56 5.46
C VAL A 213 -21.53 -17.27 4.42
N PRO A 214 -20.64 -16.28 4.66
CA PRO A 214 -19.59 -16.47 5.68
C PRO A 214 -19.83 -15.89 7.09
N PHE A 215 -21.01 -15.33 7.41
CA PHE A 215 -21.10 -14.26 8.43
C PHE A 215 -21.95 -14.55 9.69
N VAL A 216 -22.14 -15.83 10.05
CA VAL A 216 -22.86 -16.22 11.27
C VAL A 216 -21.91 -16.92 12.26
N ASN A 217 -21.52 -16.20 13.32
CA ASN A 217 -21.08 -16.66 14.65
C ASN A 217 -19.95 -17.71 14.82
N LYS A 218 -19.15 -18.03 13.80
CA LYS A 218 -17.84 -18.67 14.02
C LYS A 218 -16.73 -17.77 13.47
N LYS A 219 -15.69 -17.54 14.27
CA LYS A 219 -14.55 -16.68 13.91
C LYS A 219 -14.04 -17.07 12.50
N PRO A 220 -14.01 -16.15 11.52
CA PRO A 220 -13.51 -16.41 10.17
C PRO A 220 -11.98 -16.57 10.08
N THR A 221 -11.29 -16.66 11.23
CA THR A 221 -9.87 -17.04 11.34
C THR A 221 -9.59 -18.45 10.79
N SER A 222 -10.62 -19.25 10.59
CA SER A 222 -10.57 -20.61 10.02
C SER A 222 -11.10 -20.68 8.58
N SER A 223 -10.98 -19.60 7.81
CA SER A 223 -11.33 -19.55 6.38
C SER A 223 -10.13 -19.27 5.49
N GLN A 224 -10.16 -19.76 4.26
CA GLN A 224 -9.13 -19.57 3.25
C GLN A 224 -9.78 -19.03 1.97
N ILE A 225 -9.09 -18.12 1.30
CA ILE A 225 -9.50 -17.57 0.00
C ILE A 225 -8.54 -18.09 -1.05
N TRP A 226 -9.10 -18.62 -2.13
CA TRP A 226 -8.40 -19.06 -3.32
C TRP A 226 -8.78 -18.14 -4.47
N LEU A 227 -7.80 -17.60 -5.18
CA LEU A 227 -8.01 -16.80 -6.39
C LEU A 227 -7.69 -17.58 -7.64
N ALA A 228 -8.44 -17.33 -8.71
CA ALA A 228 -8.21 -17.93 -10.02
C ALA A 228 -8.20 -19.48 -10.01
N GLN A 229 -8.76 -20.10 -8.96
CA GLN A 229 -8.75 -21.55 -8.78
C GLN A 229 -9.74 -22.00 -7.69
N ARG A 230 -9.87 -23.32 -7.56
CA ARG A 230 -10.59 -24.00 -6.48
C ARG A 230 -9.61 -24.73 -5.52
N SER A 231 -10.00 -24.90 -4.27
CA SER A 231 -9.28 -25.73 -3.28
C SER A 231 -9.36 -27.24 -3.54
N ARG A 232 -8.36 -27.98 -3.06
CA ARG A 232 -8.26 -29.45 -3.16
C ARG A 232 -9.16 -30.11 -2.11
N GLY A 233 -10.35 -30.57 -2.50
CA GLY A 233 -11.21 -31.33 -1.57
C GLY A 233 -12.51 -31.90 -2.15
N GLY A 234 -12.47 -33.16 -2.58
CA GLY A 234 -13.65 -34.03 -2.80
C GLY A 234 -13.52 -34.91 -4.05
N ARG A 235 -13.58 -36.24 -3.90
CA ARG A 235 -13.41 -37.24 -4.96
C ARG A 235 -14.20 -36.88 -6.24
N GLY A 236 -13.49 -36.71 -7.36
CA GLY A 236 -14.07 -36.76 -8.70
C GLY A 236 -14.56 -35.45 -9.34
N GLY A 237 -14.22 -34.27 -8.83
CA GLY A 237 -14.60 -32.99 -9.47
C GLY A 237 -13.46 -32.38 -10.27
N PHE A 238 -13.62 -32.28 -11.59
CA PHE A 238 -12.65 -31.69 -12.54
C PHE A 238 -12.05 -30.36 -12.04
N GLU A 239 -10.73 -30.28 -12.10
CA GLU A 239 -9.91 -29.13 -11.71
C GLU A 239 -10.10 -27.99 -12.73
N ARG A 240 -10.42 -26.79 -12.25
CA ARG A 240 -10.89 -25.66 -13.08
C ARG A 240 -10.12 -24.36 -12.77
N PRO A 241 -8.81 -24.31 -13.06
CA PRO A 241 -8.03 -23.08 -12.92
C PRO A 241 -8.58 -22.01 -13.88
N TRP A 242 -8.42 -20.75 -13.50
CA TRP A 242 -8.72 -19.63 -14.39
C TRP A 242 -7.73 -19.62 -15.55
N ARG A 243 -8.25 -19.65 -16.77
CA ARG A 243 -7.48 -19.58 -18.02
C ARG A 243 -7.96 -18.36 -18.79
N GLY A 244 -7.05 -17.42 -18.98
CA GLY A 244 -7.35 -16.10 -19.52
C GLY A 244 -6.74 -14.98 -18.67
N SER A 245 -7.19 -13.75 -18.89
CA SER A 245 -6.65 -12.57 -18.20
C SER A 245 -7.62 -12.00 -17.17
N LEU A 246 -7.08 -11.50 -16.07
CA LEU A 246 -7.83 -10.94 -14.95
C LEU A 246 -7.20 -9.62 -14.49
N GLN A 247 -8.04 -8.63 -14.22
CA GLN A 247 -7.65 -7.30 -13.74
C GLN A 247 -8.75 -6.79 -12.78
N ASN A 248 -8.38 -5.97 -11.79
CA ASN A 248 -9.32 -5.28 -10.88
C ASN A 248 -10.36 -6.19 -10.21
N LEU A 249 -9.97 -7.40 -9.76
CA LEU A 249 -10.86 -8.29 -9.00
C LEU A 249 -10.99 -7.77 -7.56
N LYS A 250 -12.18 -7.30 -7.18
CA LYS A 250 -12.41 -6.68 -5.86
C LYS A 250 -13.81 -6.92 -5.30
N PHE A 251 -13.89 -6.86 -3.97
CA PHE A 251 -15.15 -6.69 -3.24
C PHE A 251 -15.43 -5.21 -3.02
N VAL A 252 -16.65 -4.78 -3.37
CA VAL A 252 -17.13 -3.42 -3.17
C VAL A 252 -18.33 -3.46 -2.24
N PHE A 253 -18.28 -2.68 -1.16
CA PHE A 253 -19.34 -2.51 -0.19
C PHE A 253 -19.80 -1.05 -0.14
N ASN A 254 -21.06 -0.83 0.22
CA ASN A 254 -21.63 0.51 0.38
C ASN A 254 -21.53 1.41 -0.88
N ARG A 255 -21.57 0.81 -2.07
CA ARG A 255 -21.60 1.54 -3.34
C ARG A 255 -22.86 1.19 -4.10
N ASP A 256 -23.55 2.21 -4.58
CA ASP A 256 -24.69 2.03 -5.47
C ASP A 256 -24.23 1.34 -6.75
N ILE A 257 -24.93 0.27 -7.13
CA ILE A 257 -24.64 -0.47 -8.35
C ILE A 257 -24.77 0.45 -9.58
N ALA A 258 -25.67 1.44 -9.56
CA ALA A 258 -25.83 2.42 -10.64
C ALA A 258 -24.55 3.24 -10.87
N LYS A 259 -23.75 3.49 -9.83
CA LYS A 259 -22.44 4.17 -9.94
C LYS A 259 -21.29 3.25 -10.37
N LEU A 260 -21.49 1.94 -10.31
CA LEU A 260 -20.55 0.92 -10.81
C LEU A 260 -20.88 0.51 -12.25
N THR A 261 -22.15 0.66 -12.65
CA THR A 261 -22.68 0.36 -13.98
C THR A 261 -22.99 1.62 -14.79
N ASP A 262 -22.41 2.76 -14.44
CA ASP A 262 -22.61 4.02 -15.15
C ASP A 262 -22.11 3.86 -16.60
N GLN A 263 -22.99 4.15 -17.57
CA GLN A 263 -22.73 3.96 -18.98
C GLN A 263 -21.58 4.84 -19.50
N THR A 264 -21.25 5.95 -18.84
CA THR A 264 -20.10 6.79 -19.19
C THR A 264 -18.74 6.13 -18.88
N VAL A 265 -18.71 5.24 -17.88
CA VAL A 265 -17.52 4.43 -17.54
C VAL A 265 -17.40 3.24 -18.49
N CYS A 266 -18.51 2.67 -18.94
CA CYS A 266 -18.55 1.55 -19.89
C CYS A 266 -18.54 1.95 -21.38
N SER A 267 -18.81 3.21 -21.73
CA SER A 267 -18.71 3.71 -23.11
C SER A 267 -17.27 3.76 -23.61
N ILE A 268 -16.30 3.96 -22.72
CA ILE A 268 -14.86 3.89 -23.01
C ILE A 268 -14.46 2.46 -23.45
N LEU A 269 -15.06 1.42 -22.84
CA LEU A 269 -14.87 0.02 -23.24
C LEU A 269 -15.58 -0.35 -24.56
N ARG A 270 -16.60 0.42 -24.95
CA ARG A 270 -17.24 0.30 -26.26
C ARG A 270 -16.45 1.01 -27.38
N GLU A 271 -15.69 2.05 -27.05
CA GLU A 271 -14.83 2.76 -28.01
C GLU A 271 -13.56 1.97 -28.36
N THR A 272 -12.98 1.22 -27.41
CA THR A 272 -11.89 0.26 -27.72
C THR A 272 -12.36 -0.88 -28.63
N ARG A 273 -13.63 -1.30 -28.53
CA ARG A 273 -14.25 -2.24 -29.50
C ARG A 273 -14.33 -1.66 -30.91
N ARG A 274 -14.57 -0.35 -31.06
CA ARG A 274 -14.67 0.31 -32.39
C ARG A 274 -13.32 0.53 -33.08
N LYS A 275 -12.20 0.51 -32.35
CA LYS A 275 -10.86 0.66 -32.94
C LYS A 275 -10.19 -0.67 -33.31
N HIS A 276 -10.71 -1.82 -32.87
CA HIS A 276 -10.11 -3.15 -33.14
C HIS A 276 -11.05 -4.21 -33.72
N TYR A 277 -12.28 -3.90 -34.11
CA TYR A 277 -13.13 -4.84 -34.85
C TYR A 277 -14.09 -4.13 -35.80
N SER A 278 -13.82 -4.23 -37.11
CA SER A 278 -14.84 -4.07 -38.14
C SER A 278 -15.61 -5.39 -38.23
N PRO A 279 -16.94 -5.42 -38.06
CA PRO A 279 -17.67 -6.67 -38.25
C PRO A 279 -17.61 -7.08 -39.73
N PRO A 280 -17.49 -8.37 -40.05
CA PRO A 280 -17.70 -8.82 -41.42
C PRO A 280 -19.16 -8.55 -41.79
N VAL A 281 -19.34 -7.89 -42.94
CA VAL A 281 -20.64 -7.72 -43.58
C VAL A 281 -21.22 -9.11 -43.84
N THR A 282 -22.35 -9.41 -43.22
CA THR A 282 -23.17 -10.58 -43.56
C THR A 282 -23.72 -10.37 -44.98
N ASN A 283 -23.10 -11.01 -45.97
CA ASN A 283 -23.81 -11.32 -47.20
C ASN A 283 -24.42 -12.70 -47.02
N ASN A 284 -25.76 -12.72 -46.95
CA ASN A 284 -26.53 -13.89 -47.31
C ASN A 284 -26.16 -14.24 -48.75
N ASP A 285 -25.47 -15.36 -48.96
CA ASP A 285 -25.88 -16.27 -50.00
C ASP A 285 -25.49 -17.70 -49.64
N THR A 286 -26.54 -18.50 -49.49
CA THR A 286 -26.54 -19.95 -49.50
C THR A 286 -25.88 -20.47 -50.78
N THR A 287 -24.86 -21.32 -50.66
CA THR A 287 -24.85 -22.64 -51.31
C THR A 287 -23.80 -23.53 -50.65
N THR A 288 -24.26 -24.71 -50.26
CA THR A 288 -23.52 -25.91 -49.93
C THR A 288 -22.59 -26.32 -51.08
N ASP A 289 -21.36 -26.73 -50.76
CA ASP A 289 -20.86 -28.03 -51.23
C ASP A 289 -19.70 -28.50 -50.36
N THR A 290 -19.70 -29.80 -50.09
CA THR A 290 -18.67 -30.55 -49.37
C THR A 290 -17.82 -31.31 -50.35
N ASP A 291 -16.53 -31.47 -50.03
CA ASP A 291 -15.67 -32.44 -50.67
C ASP A 291 -15.01 -33.29 -49.58
N GLU A 292 -15.11 -34.61 -49.76
CA GLU A 292 -14.42 -35.63 -49.00
C GLU A 292 -12.93 -35.64 -49.38
N GLU A 293 -12.06 -35.27 -48.45
CA GLU A 293 -10.70 -35.80 -48.22
C GLU A 293 -9.89 -34.74 -47.45
N GLY A 294 -9.86 -34.88 -46.13
CA GLY A 294 -9.11 -33.98 -45.26
C GLY A 294 -7.62 -33.96 -45.61
N ASN A 295 -7.08 -32.77 -45.86
CA ASN A 295 -5.69 -32.42 -45.61
C ASN A 295 -5.53 -30.92 -45.35
N THR A 296 -4.76 -30.61 -44.31
CA THR A 296 -4.18 -29.28 -44.04
C THR A 296 -2.78 -29.26 -44.63
N VAL A 297 -2.30 -28.09 -45.10
CA VAL A 297 -0.92 -27.57 -44.94
C VAL A 297 -0.75 -26.29 -45.77
N GLY A 298 -0.32 -25.22 -45.08
CA GLY A 298 0.80 -24.38 -45.51
C GLY A 298 0.56 -23.26 -46.52
N ASP A 299 0.39 -22.05 -45.99
CA ASP A 299 0.67 -20.76 -46.64
C ASP A 299 1.92 -20.77 -47.54
N PRO A 300 1.86 -20.09 -48.70
CA PRO A 300 2.57 -18.81 -48.76
C PRO A 300 1.86 -17.77 -49.65
N LEU A 301 0.87 -17.05 -49.12
CA LEU A 301 0.26 -15.91 -49.83
C LEU A 301 0.18 -14.60 -49.02
N ARG A 302 0.92 -14.49 -47.91
CA ARG A 302 0.93 -13.28 -47.06
C ARG A 302 1.86 -12.15 -47.54
N GLY A 303 2.64 -12.37 -48.59
CA GLY A 303 3.58 -11.38 -49.14
C GLY A 303 3.02 -10.46 -50.24
N MET A 304 1.84 -10.78 -50.80
CA MET A 304 1.27 -10.01 -51.92
C MET A 304 0.13 -9.06 -51.51
N ALA A 305 -0.47 -9.26 -50.34
CA ALA A 305 -1.57 -8.43 -49.85
C ALA A 305 -1.13 -7.04 -49.33
N ALA A 306 0.14 -6.87 -48.97
CA ALA A 306 0.66 -5.58 -48.47
C ALA A 306 0.85 -4.54 -49.60
N ASN A 307 1.17 -4.99 -50.82
CA ASN A 307 1.42 -4.08 -51.94
C ASN A 307 0.12 -3.56 -52.59
N VAL A 308 -0.98 -4.30 -52.48
CA VAL A 308 -2.29 -3.90 -53.04
C VAL A 308 -2.94 -2.80 -52.19
N ALA A 309 -2.85 -2.88 -50.86
CA ALA A 309 -3.37 -1.85 -49.96
C ALA A 309 -2.62 -0.50 -50.09
N GLN A 310 -1.34 -0.53 -50.46
CA GLN A 310 -0.52 0.66 -50.65
C GLN A 310 -0.84 1.36 -52.01
N LEU A 311 -1.28 0.60 -53.01
CA LEU A 311 -1.74 1.12 -54.31
C LEU A 311 -3.14 1.77 -54.24
N GLU A 312 -4.05 1.26 -53.41
CA GLU A 312 -5.39 1.84 -53.23
C GLU A 312 -5.36 3.21 -52.54
N ILE A 313 -4.42 3.44 -51.60
CA ILE A 313 -4.26 4.73 -50.92
C ILE A 313 -3.70 5.79 -51.90
N LEU A 314 -2.70 5.43 -52.72
CA LEU A 314 -2.12 6.31 -53.73
C LEU A 314 -3.12 6.65 -54.87
N LEU A 315 -3.96 5.68 -55.28
CA LEU A 315 -4.98 5.91 -56.32
C LEU A 315 -6.12 6.82 -55.82
N SER A 316 -6.53 6.69 -54.55
CA SER A 316 -7.58 7.55 -53.97
C SER A 316 -7.14 9.02 -53.81
N SER A 317 -5.84 9.26 -53.61
CA SER A 317 -5.25 10.60 -53.57
C SER A 317 -5.17 11.23 -54.97
N GLN A 318 -4.74 10.46 -55.96
CA GLN A 318 -4.63 10.90 -57.36
C GLN A 318 -6.00 11.19 -58.01
N VAL A 319 -7.06 10.47 -57.61
CA VAL A 319 -8.44 10.74 -58.06
C VAL A 319 -9.00 12.04 -57.47
N LYS A 320 -8.63 12.42 -56.24
CA LYS A 320 -9.02 13.69 -55.64
C LYS A 320 -8.29 14.89 -56.26
N GLU A 321 -7.01 14.75 -56.57
CA GLU A 321 -6.23 15.78 -57.28
C GLU A 321 -6.72 16.00 -58.72
N THR A 322 -7.05 14.93 -59.45
CA THR A 322 -7.60 15.03 -60.82
C THR A 322 -9.03 15.59 -60.86
N GLN A 323 -9.87 15.33 -59.85
CA GLN A 323 -11.19 15.98 -59.72
C GLN A 323 -11.10 17.46 -59.36
N TYR A 324 -10.08 17.86 -58.58
CA TYR A 324 -9.80 19.25 -58.25
C TYR A 324 -9.29 20.04 -59.48
N LEU A 325 -8.33 19.49 -60.23
CA LEU A 325 -7.85 20.05 -61.51
C LEU A 325 -8.97 20.14 -62.55
N ARG A 326 -9.84 19.13 -62.65
CA ARG A 326 -10.99 19.14 -63.56
C ARG A 326 -12.01 20.23 -63.22
N ARG A 327 -12.29 20.48 -61.93
CA ARG A 327 -13.13 21.62 -61.49
C ARG A 327 -12.47 22.98 -61.72
N MET A 328 -11.15 23.07 -61.72
CA MET A 328 -10.43 24.31 -62.04
C MET A 328 -10.47 24.60 -63.55
N ILE A 329 -10.37 23.58 -64.39
CA ILE A 329 -10.40 23.69 -65.86
C ILE A 329 -11.83 23.91 -66.39
N GLU A 330 -12.85 23.33 -65.75
CA GLU A 330 -14.27 23.55 -66.13
C GLU A 330 -14.78 24.97 -65.84
N ASN A 331 -14.02 25.80 -65.11
CA ASN A 331 -14.35 27.21 -64.85
C ASN A 331 -13.61 28.21 -65.77
N PHE A 332 -12.88 27.73 -66.77
CA PHE A 332 -12.08 28.59 -67.65
C PHE A 332 -12.81 29.06 -68.92
N HIS A 333 -14.03 29.60 -68.80
CA HIS A 333 -14.58 30.47 -69.87
C HIS A 333 -15.50 31.58 -69.32
N PHE A 334 -14.92 32.79 -69.27
CA PHE A 334 -15.49 34.16 -69.31
C PHE A 334 -16.57 34.59 -68.29
N ALA A 335 -16.18 35.35 -67.26
CA ALA A 335 -16.15 36.84 -67.28
C ALA A 335 -16.07 37.45 -65.85
N ASP A 336 -15.15 38.42 -65.71
CA ASP A 336 -15.16 39.55 -64.77
C ASP A 336 -15.29 39.29 -63.25
N ARG A 337 -14.17 38.93 -62.61
CA ARG A 337 -13.78 39.34 -61.24
C ARG A 337 -12.29 39.03 -61.05
N ARG A 338 -11.50 40.00 -60.59
CA ARG A 338 -10.12 39.74 -60.13
C ARG A 338 -10.20 38.81 -58.92
N VAL A 339 -10.03 37.50 -59.15
CA VAL A 339 -9.87 36.53 -58.06
C VAL A 339 -8.48 36.77 -57.48
N THR A 340 -8.39 37.53 -56.39
CA THR A 340 -7.13 37.67 -55.66
C THR A 340 -6.73 36.34 -55.02
N SER A 341 -5.43 36.07 -54.91
CA SER A 341 -4.91 34.77 -54.47
C SER A 341 -5.39 34.39 -53.06
N CYS A 342 -5.60 35.36 -52.17
CA CYS A 342 -6.17 35.13 -50.84
C CYS A 342 -7.65 34.74 -50.83
N ASN A 343 -8.43 35.05 -51.88
CA ASN A 343 -9.83 34.60 -51.98
C ASN A 343 -9.97 33.08 -52.14
N LEU A 344 -8.90 32.41 -52.56
CA LEU A 344 -8.81 30.96 -52.62
C LEU A 344 -8.58 30.32 -51.24
N ARG A 345 -8.47 31.13 -50.17
CA ARG A 345 -8.18 30.72 -48.79
C ARG A 345 -6.96 29.79 -48.68
N PRO A 346 -5.78 30.22 -49.16
CA PRO A 346 -4.59 29.36 -49.18
C PRO A 346 -3.91 29.24 -47.81
N CYS A 347 -4.19 30.14 -46.86
CA CYS A 347 -3.62 30.10 -45.51
C CYS A 347 -4.47 29.26 -44.54
N TYR A 348 -3.83 28.75 -43.49
CA TYR A 348 -4.51 27.99 -42.44
C TYR A 348 -5.65 28.79 -41.80
N ALA A 349 -6.72 28.11 -41.37
CA ALA A 349 -7.89 28.76 -40.81
C ALA A 349 -7.54 29.67 -39.62
N GLY A 350 -7.92 30.95 -39.70
CA GLY A 350 -7.59 31.96 -38.68
C GLY A 350 -6.25 32.68 -38.86
N VAL A 351 -5.44 32.31 -39.88
CA VAL A 351 -4.22 33.03 -40.26
C VAL A 351 -4.55 34.17 -41.22
N SER A 352 -3.93 35.35 -41.00
CA SER A 352 -4.05 36.49 -41.90
C SER A 352 -3.38 36.19 -43.25
N CYS A 353 -4.09 36.43 -44.36
CA CYS A 353 -3.57 36.31 -45.73
C CYS A 353 -3.40 37.70 -46.33
N THR A 354 -2.26 37.99 -46.92
CA THR A 354 -1.98 39.24 -47.65
C THR A 354 -1.66 38.94 -49.10
N ASP A 355 -2.36 39.55 -50.05
CA ASP A 355 -2.09 39.40 -51.48
C ASP A 355 -0.77 40.10 -51.85
N THR A 356 0.12 39.41 -52.56
CA THR A 356 1.42 39.91 -53.03
C THR A 356 1.49 39.78 -54.55
N PRO A 357 0.93 40.73 -55.31
CA PRO A 357 0.72 40.58 -56.76
C PRO A 357 1.98 40.38 -57.60
N ASP A 358 3.13 40.81 -57.07
CA ASP A 358 4.42 40.84 -57.78
C ASP A 358 5.30 39.61 -57.48
N GLU A 359 4.85 38.69 -56.62
CA GLU A 359 5.61 37.50 -56.20
C GLU A 359 4.78 36.23 -56.46
N THR A 360 5.37 35.14 -56.97
CA THR A 360 4.68 33.84 -57.09
C THR A 360 4.82 33.05 -55.80
N PRO A 361 3.72 32.62 -55.13
CA PRO A 361 2.39 32.28 -55.68
C PRO A 361 1.28 33.36 -55.58
N GLY A 362 1.61 34.62 -55.29
CA GLY A 362 0.68 35.76 -55.32
C GLY A 362 0.07 36.13 -53.97
N TYR A 363 0.48 35.46 -52.90
CA TYR A 363 -0.03 35.66 -51.53
C TYR A 363 1.04 35.30 -50.48
N GLN A 364 0.91 35.88 -49.29
CA GLN A 364 1.71 35.56 -48.12
C GLN A 364 0.82 35.29 -46.90
N CYS A 365 1.13 34.23 -46.16
CA CYS A 365 0.44 33.88 -44.92
C CYS A 365 1.18 34.44 -43.69
N GLY A 366 0.40 34.93 -42.73
CA GLY A 366 0.90 35.37 -41.42
C GLY A 366 1.30 34.21 -40.50
N LYS A 367 1.58 34.52 -39.24
CA LYS A 367 1.93 33.50 -38.23
C LYS A 367 0.72 32.64 -37.87
N CYS A 368 0.97 31.38 -37.53
CA CYS A 368 -0.04 30.47 -37.00
C CYS A 368 -0.72 31.02 -35.72
N PRO A 369 -1.99 30.66 -35.47
CA PRO A 369 -2.69 30.99 -34.23
C PRO A 369 -1.94 30.51 -32.97
N MET A 370 -2.22 31.11 -31.81
CA MET A 370 -1.61 30.70 -30.55
C MET A 370 -1.96 29.23 -30.24
N GLY A 371 -0.95 28.43 -29.86
CA GLY A 371 -1.07 26.98 -29.67
C GLY A 371 -0.67 26.15 -30.89
N LEU A 372 -0.41 26.80 -32.04
CA LEU A 372 0.01 26.14 -33.27
C LEU A 372 1.37 26.66 -33.77
N GLU A 373 2.15 25.80 -34.41
CA GLU A 373 3.42 26.12 -35.07
C GLU A 373 3.38 25.75 -36.55
N GLY A 374 4.11 26.49 -37.39
CA GLY A 374 4.12 26.26 -38.83
C GLY A 374 4.45 27.51 -39.66
N ASP A 375 4.31 27.38 -40.97
CA ASP A 375 4.61 28.42 -41.96
C ASP A 375 3.40 29.33 -42.30
N GLY A 376 2.27 29.15 -41.61
CA GLY A 376 1.03 29.90 -41.84
C GLY A 376 0.11 29.31 -42.91
N MET A 377 0.62 28.41 -43.75
CA MET A 377 -0.17 27.59 -44.67
C MET A 377 -0.51 26.24 -44.03
N ASN A 378 0.50 25.61 -43.44
CA ASN A 378 0.39 24.38 -42.67
C ASN A 378 0.71 24.68 -41.21
N CYS A 379 -0.31 24.74 -40.37
CA CYS A 379 -0.15 24.90 -38.92
C CYS A 379 -0.46 23.57 -38.22
N THR A 380 0.44 23.13 -37.34
CA THR A 380 0.32 21.93 -36.52
C THR A 380 0.33 22.29 -35.04
N ASP A 381 -0.26 21.42 -34.22
CA ASP A 381 -0.37 21.59 -32.78
C ASP A 381 1.00 21.62 -32.07
N ILE A 382 1.20 22.59 -31.18
CA ILE A 382 2.40 22.65 -30.33
C ILE A 382 2.18 21.72 -29.14
N ASP A 383 3.01 20.69 -29.03
CA ASP A 383 3.01 19.84 -27.83
C ASP A 383 3.67 20.57 -26.65
N GLU A 384 2.87 21.30 -25.86
CA GLU A 384 3.38 22.05 -24.72
C GLU A 384 3.85 21.15 -23.57
N CYS A 385 3.43 19.88 -23.53
CA CYS A 385 3.83 18.93 -22.50
C CYS A 385 5.33 18.58 -22.57
N LYS A 386 5.99 18.82 -23.70
CA LYS A 386 7.45 18.71 -23.85
C LYS A 386 8.23 19.62 -22.89
N TYR A 387 7.64 20.75 -22.48
CA TYR A 387 8.26 21.73 -21.58
C TYR A 387 8.07 21.40 -20.09
N LYS A 388 7.39 20.28 -19.76
CA LYS A 388 7.08 19.83 -18.40
C LYS A 388 6.43 20.94 -17.54
N PRO A 389 5.27 21.47 -17.96
CA PRO A 389 4.56 22.53 -17.24
C PRO A 389 3.90 22.04 -15.93
N CYS A 390 3.69 20.73 -15.78
CA CYS A 390 3.01 20.17 -14.62
C CYS A 390 3.97 19.84 -13.47
N PHE A 391 3.44 19.75 -12.25
CA PHE A 391 4.21 19.36 -11.09
C PHE A 391 4.75 17.93 -11.25
N SER A 392 5.87 17.62 -10.60
CA SER A 392 6.50 16.30 -10.73
C SER A 392 5.52 15.18 -10.34
N GLY A 393 5.34 14.19 -11.20
CA GLY A 393 4.36 13.11 -11.02
C GLY A 393 2.92 13.43 -11.45
N VAL A 394 2.63 14.67 -11.87
CA VAL A 394 1.32 15.04 -12.42
C VAL A 394 1.32 14.83 -13.94
N LYS A 395 0.28 14.14 -14.44
CA LYS A 395 0.09 13.90 -15.88
C LYS A 395 -0.20 15.22 -16.61
N CYS A 396 0.60 15.51 -17.62
CA CYS A 396 0.31 16.54 -18.61
C CYS A 396 -0.48 15.94 -19.78
N THR A 397 -1.54 16.61 -20.20
CA THR A 397 -2.31 16.23 -21.39
C THR A 397 -2.22 17.34 -22.42
N ASN A 398 -1.64 17.02 -23.56
CA ASN A 398 -1.68 17.87 -24.74
C ASN A 398 -3.09 17.77 -25.36
N MET A 399 -3.69 18.92 -25.65
CA MET A 399 -5.02 19.08 -26.24
C MET A 399 -4.85 19.82 -27.56
N ALA A 400 -5.83 19.72 -28.46
CA ALA A 400 -5.79 20.53 -29.68
C ALA A 400 -5.78 22.02 -29.30
N GLU A 401 -4.71 22.72 -29.66
CA GLU A 401 -4.43 24.15 -29.43
C GLU A 401 -4.09 24.51 -27.97
N ALA A 402 -3.92 23.56 -27.05
CA ALA A 402 -3.69 23.85 -25.63
C ALA A 402 -3.08 22.69 -24.84
N TYR A 403 -2.72 22.94 -23.58
CA TYR A 403 -2.42 21.88 -22.62
C TYR A 403 -3.15 22.05 -21.29
N LYS A 404 -3.25 20.92 -20.58
CA LYS A 404 -3.78 20.89 -19.23
C LYS A 404 -2.97 19.97 -18.33
N CYS A 405 -2.72 20.42 -17.11
CA CYS A 405 -2.16 19.62 -16.04
C CYS A 405 -3.25 18.91 -15.24
N GLY A 406 -2.95 17.72 -14.73
CA GLY A 406 -3.78 17.07 -13.72
C GLY A 406 -3.84 17.84 -12.38
N PRO A 407 -4.67 17.38 -11.44
CA PRO A 407 -4.64 17.87 -10.06
C PRO A 407 -3.30 17.51 -9.39
N CYS A 408 -2.97 18.22 -8.31
CA CYS A 408 -1.82 17.87 -7.48
C CYS A 408 -1.93 16.43 -6.93
N PRO A 409 -0.79 15.75 -6.69
CA PRO A 409 -0.79 14.41 -6.10
C PRO A 409 -1.47 14.39 -4.73
N ILE A 410 -1.89 13.20 -4.28
CA ILE A 410 -2.42 13.00 -2.93
C ILE A 410 -1.36 13.47 -1.91
N GLY A 411 -1.78 14.20 -0.88
CA GLY A 411 -0.89 14.83 0.11
C GLY A 411 -0.39 16.22 -0.28
N TYR A 412 -0.77 16.74 -1.45
CA TYR A 412 -0.44 18.10 -1.88
C TYR A 412 -1.69 18.92 -2.20
N ARG A 413 -1.61 20.23 -1.96
CA ARG A 413 -2.62 21.22 -2.36
C ARG A 413 -2.04 22.15 -3.44
N GLY A 414 -2.87 22.53 -4.40
CA GLY A 414 -2.49 23.45 -5.47
C GLY A 414 -3.54 23.51 -6.57
N GLY A 415 -3.44 24.53 -7.41
CA GLY A 415 -4.35 24.74 -8.52
C GLY A 415 -4.04 23.85 -9.72
N VAL A 416 -5.04 23.63 -10.57
CA VAL A 416 -4.86 23.04 -11.90
C VAL A 416 -4.38 24.14 -12.85
N VAL A 417 -3.34 23.85 -13.63
CA VAL A 417 -2.81 24.76 -14.66
C VAL A 417 -3.33 24.34 -16.04
N MET A 418 -3.78 25.32 -16.82
CA MET A 418 -4.14 25.18 -18.23
C MET A 418 -3.66 26.42 -18.98
N GLY A 419 -3.25 26.26 -20.22
CA GLY A 419 -2.68 27.34 -21.01
C GLY A 419 -2.55 27.00 -22.48
N VAL A 420 -2.24 28.01 -23.27
CA VAL A 420 -2.09 27.91 -24.73
C VAL A 420 -0.69 28.38 -25.12
N GLY A 421 0.03 27.56 -25.87
CA GLY A 421 1.34 27.84 -26.41
C GLY A 421 2.49 27.74 -25.41
N TYR A 422 3.72 27.68 -25.94
CA TYR A 422 4.93 27.40 -25.17
C TYR A 422 5.22 28.41 -24.04
N LYS A 423 4.83 29.68 -24.20
CA LYS A 423 5.07 30.73 -23.19
C LYS A 423 4.28 30.48 -21.90
N HIS A 424 3.07 29.94 -22.02
CA HIS A 424 2.28 29.55 -20.85
C HIS A 424 2.85 28.28 -20.21
N ALA A 425 3.37 27.37 -21.03
CA ALA A 425 4.00 26.13 -20.58
C ALA A 425 5.27 26.33 -19.73
N MET A 426 5.89 27.52 -19.77
CA MET A 426 7.01 27.87 -18.89
C MET A 426 6.56 28.13 -17.44
N ASN A 427 5.28 28.42 -17.21
CA ASN A 427 4.73 28.62 -15.86
C ASN A 427 4.35 27.27 -15.26
N LYS A 428 5.22 26.76 -14.39
CA LYS A 428 5.05 25.44 -13.77
C LYS A 428 3.93 25.43 -12.72
N GLN A 429 3.17 24.35 -12.69
CA GLN A 429 2.21 24.07 -11.64
C GLN A 429 2.91 23.95 -10.28
N VAL A 430 2.37 24.65 -9.28
CA VAL A 430 2.88 24.67 -7.91
C VAL A 430 1.96 23.82 -7.03
N CYS A 431 2.52 22.76 -6.44
CA CYS A 431 1.86 21.92 -5.45
C CYS A 431 2.64 22.01 -4.13
N THR A 432 1.96 22.39 -3.05
CA THR A 432 2.55 22.48 -1.71
C THR A 432 2.05 21.34 -0.85
N ASP A 433 2.92 20.82 0.01
CA ASP A 433 2.60 19.78 0.99
C ASP A 433 1.40 20.15 1.87
N ILE A 434 0.56 19.17 2.20
CA ILE A 434 -0.54 19.30 3.15
C ILE A 434 -0.07 18.76 4.49
N ASP A 435 0.03 19.60 5.50
CA ASP A 435 0.26 19.13 6.87
C ASP A 435 -1.02 18.52 7.44
N GLU A 436 -1.12 17.18 7.42
CA GLU A 436 -2.28 16.47 7.93
C GLU A 436 -2.38 16.52 9.47
N CYS A 437 -1.28 16.81 10.16
CA CYS A 437 -1.23 16.82 11.62
C CYS A 437 -1.90 18.06 12.24
N LEU A 438 -2.02 19.19 11.51
CA LEU A 438 -2.54 20.44 12.05
C LEU A 438 -4.08 20.53 12.13
N ASN A 439 -4.81 19.92 11.20
CA ASN A 439 -6.26 20.15 11.07
C ASN A 439 -7.15 19.02 11.60
N SER A 440 -6.69 17.77 11.51
CA SER A 440 -7.42 16.62 12.04
C SER A 440 -6.40 15.50 12.21
N ASN A 441 -5.70 15.50 13.35
CA ASN A 441 -4.66 14.53 13.66
C ASN A 441 -5.13 13.11 13.25
N PRO A 442 -4.57 12.54 12.17
CA PRO A 442 -5.04 11.28 11.60
C PRO A 442 -4.55 10.06 12.39
N CYS A 443 -3.67 10.26 13.37
CA CYS A 443 -3.14 9.20 14.22
C CYS A 443 -4.11 8.83 15.34
N ALA A 444 -3.95 7.62 15.86
CA ALA A 444 -4.66 7.18 17.04
C ALA A 444 -4.42 8.14 18.21
N SER A 445 -5.43 8.32 19.07
CA SER A 445 -5.23 9.00 20.36
C SER A 445 -4.10 8.30 21.11
N PHE A 446 -3.18 9.09 21.70
CA PHE A 446 -1.93 8.62 22.32
C PHE A 446 -0.87 8.09 21.34
N SER A 447 -0.93 8.50 20.07
CA SER A 447 0.17 8.42 19.10
C SER A 447 0.52 9.83 18.60
N LYS A 448 1.82 10.09 18.36
CA LYS A 448 2.31 11.38 17.86
C LYS A 448 2.27 11.41 16.34
N CYS A 449 1.59 12.40 15.76
CA CYS A 449 1.61 12.63 14.31
C CYS A 449 2.89 13.35 13.89
N MET A 450 3.48 12.90 12.79
CA MET A 450 4.67 13.49 12.17
C MET A 450 4.36 13.78 10.70
N ASN A 451 4.35 15.05 10.32
CA ASN A 451 4.14 15.45 8.93
C ASN A 451 5.37 15.06 8.07
N THR A 452 5.13 14.60 6.85
CA THR A 452 6.18 14.24 5.88
C THR A 452 5.82 14.81 4.51
N ILE A 453 6.80 15.01 3.64
CA ILE A 453 6.50 15.59 2.31
C ILE A 453 5.61 14.62 1.51
N GLY A 454 4.37 15.05 1.23
CA GLY A 454 3.32 14.32 0.53
C GLY A 454 2.54 13.31 1.37
N SER A 455 2.74 13.25 2.69
CA SER A 455 2.06 12.29 3.58
C SER A 455 2.29 12.57 5.06
N TYR A 456 1.86 11.67 5.95
CA TYR A 456 2.20 11.71 7.38
C TYR A 456 2.59 10.33 7.89
N LYS A 457 3.25 10.30 9.04
CA LYS A 457 3.53 9.07 9.79
C LYS A 457 3.04 9.22 11.22
N CYS A 458 2.46 8.15 11.75
CA CYS A 458 2.11 8.05 13.16
C CYS A 458 3.23 7.35 13.91
N GLY A 459 3.79 8.03 14.92
CA GLY A 459 4.78 7.47 15.83
C GLY A 459 4.20 6.31 16.64
N ALA A 460 5.07 5.53 17.28
CA ALA A 460 4.64 4.48 18.18
C ALA A 460 3.63 5.02 19.22
N CYS A 461 2.77 4.13 19.72
CA CYS A 461 1.92 4.48 20.85
C CYS A 461 2.80 4.99 22.00
N GLN A 462 2.37 6.07 22.64
CA GLN A 462 3.03 6.64 23.80
C GLN A 462 3.22 5.60 24.91
N GLU A 463 4.18 5.83 25.80
CA GLU A 463 4.45 4.93 26.93
C GLU A 463 3.16 4.61 27.71
N GLY A 464 2.98 3.33 28.05
CA GLY A 464 1.75 2.84 28.66
C GLY A 464 0.65 2.46 27.67
N TYR A 465 0.89 2.57 26.37
CA TYR A 465 -0.06 2.19 25.35
C TYR A 465 0.55 1.26 24.28
N TYR A 466 -0.26 0.34 23.78
CA TYR A 466 0.09 -0.60 22.72
C TYR A 466 -1.01 -0.67 21.66
N GLY A 467 -0.66 -1.13 20.46
CA GLY A 467 -1.60 -1.31 19.37
C GLY A 467 -1.14 -0.63 18.09
N ASN A 468 -2.09 -0.42 17.17
CA ASN A 468 -1.78 0.20 15.88
C ASN A 468 -1.88 1.73 16.00
N PRO A 469 -0.78 2.47 15.77
CA PRO A 469 -0.74 3.92 15.94
C PRO A 469 -1.60 4.70 14.93
N TYR A 470 -2.09 4.05 13.87
CA TYR A 470 -3.02 4.65 12.89
C TYR A 470 -4.49 4.38 13.21
N VAL A 471 -4.79 3.45 14.12
CA VAL A 471 -6.16 3.00 14.39
C VAL A 471 -6.55 3.26 15.84
N LYS A 472 -5.82 2.67 16.79
CA LYS A 472 -6.11 2.79 18.22
C LYS A 472 -4.93 2.30 19.07
N CYS A 473 -4.45 3.17 19.95
CA CYS A 473 -3.60 2.81 21.06
C CYS A 473 -4.47 2.45 22.27
N LYS A 474 -4.22 1.27 22.87
CA LYS A 474 -4.90 0.75 24.06
C LYS A 474 -3.96 0.85 25.25
N GLY A 475 -4.46 1.25 26.41
CA GLY A 475 -3.64 1.29 27.62
C GLY A 475 -3.25 -0.11 28.09
N VAL A 476 -1.97 -0.31 28.42
CA VAL A 476 -1.49 -1.49 29.12
C VAL A 476 -1.54 -1.22 30.63
N ARG A 477 -1.90 -2.25 31.40
CA ARG A 477 -1.58 -2.30 32.84
C ARG A 477 -0.42 -3.27 33.02
N TYR A 478 0.81 -2.75 33.05
CA TYR A 478 2.02 -3.53 33.24
C TYR A 478 2.07 -4.15 34.63
N CYS A 479 2.72 -5.30 34.71
CA CYS A 479 2.87 -6.09 35.95
C CYS A 479 1.52 -6.49 36.59
N SER A 480 0.46 -6.66 35.79
CA SER A 480 -0.89 -7.03 36.28
C SER A 480 -1.07 -8.54 36.55
N GLY A 481 0.03 -9.31 36.60
CA GLY A 481 0.05 -10.74 36.90
C GLY A 481 -0.16 -11.66 35.69
N ALA A 482 -0.55 -11.12 34.53
CA ALA A 482 -0.55 -11.87 33.27
C ALA A 482 0.84 -11.83 32.62
N ALA A 483 1.36 -12.97 32.14
CA ALA A 483 2.65 -13.03 31.46
C ALA A 483 2.69 -12.11 30.21
N GLU A 484 1.56 -11.93 29.53
CA GLU A 484 1.40 -11.06 28.36
C GLU A 484 1.53 -9.56 28.66
N THR A 485 1.47 -9.15 29.95
CA THR A 485 1.60 -7.77 30.40
C THR A 485 2.87 -7.51 31.20
N ASN A 486 3.74 -8.53 31.35
CA ASN A 486 5.05 -8.40 31.96
C ASN A 486 6.13 -8.33 30.86
N PRO A 487 6.72 -7.15 30.62
CA PRO A 487 7.77 -6.96 29.63
C PRO A 487 9.17 -7.37 30.11
N CYS A 488 9.36 -7.69 31.38
CA CYS A 488 10.67 -8.01 31.97
C CYS A 488 11.12 -9.45 31.68
N ASP A 489 12.43 -9.69 31.82
CA ASP A 489 13.00 -11.04 31.72
C ASP A 489 12.32 -12.03 32.69
N LYS A 490 12.32 -13.33 32.37
CA LYS A 490 11.85 -14.40 33.29
C LYS A 490 12.61 -14.41 34.63
N ASN A 491 13.86 -13.97 34.61
CA ASN A 491 14.75 -13.84 35.77
C ASN A 491 14.71 -12.42 36.36
N ALA A 492 13.80 -11.56 35.90
CA ALA A 492 13.53 -10.25 36.48
C ALA A 492 12.22 -10.23 37.26
N MET A 493 12.11 -9.25 38.14
CA MET A 493 10.89 -8.83 38.83
C MET A 493 10.34 -7.57 38.14
N CYS A 494 9.05 -7.61 37.79
CA CYS A 494 8.33 -6.48 37.23
C CYS A 494 7.77 -5.61 38.35
N ILE A 495 8.21 -4.37 38.42
CA ILE A 495 7.79 -3.38 39.42
C ILE A 495 6.83 -2.41 38.74
N SER A 496 5.56 -2.44 39.17
CA SER A 496 4.53 -1.57 38.63
C SER A 496 4.73 -0.12 39.08
N LYS A 497 4.79 0.81 38.13
CA LYS A 497 4.91 2.25 38.40
C LYS A 497 3.70 2.98 37.83
N HIS A 498 3.39 4.16 38.36
CA HIS A 498 2.27 5.02 37.92
C HIS A 498 0.94 4.25 37.73
N HIS A 499 0.50 3.49 38.75
CA HIS A 499 -0.71 2.65 38.73
C HIS A 499 -0.76 1.64 37.56
N GLY A 500 0.40 1.09 37.18
CA GLY A 500 0.55 0.10 36.12
C GLY A 500 0.64 0.67 34.71
N ARG A 501 0.72 1.99 34.56
CA ARG A 501 0.95 2.60 33.23
C ARG A 501 2.40 2.57 32.79
N SER A 502 3.33 2.40 33.72
CA SER A 502 4.73 2.15 33.43
C SER A 502 5.25 1.02 34.30
N PHE A 503 6.46 0.57 34.00
CA PHE A 503 7.11 -0.54 34.69
C PHE A 503 8.59 -0.24 34.86
N GLU A 504 9.19 -0.92 35.83
CA GLU A 504 10.62 -1.00 36.03
C GLU A 504 10.96 -2.47 36.21
N CYS A 505 12.03 -2.93 35.57
CA CYS A 505 12.48 -4.31 35.67
C CYS A 505 13.75 -4.37 36.51
N SER A 506 13.79 -5.26 37.50
CA SER A 506 14.98 -5.52 38.30
C SER A 506 15.31 -7.00 38.22
N CYS A 507 16.55 -7.35 37.87
CA CYS A 507 16.99 -8.74 37.92
C CYS A 507 16.85 -9.30 39.34
N LYS A 508 16.55 -10.60 39.45
CA LYS A 508 16.52 -11.33 40.73
C LYS A 508 17.96 -11.52 41.23
N VAL A 509 18.12 -11.72 42.55
CA VAL A 509 19.43 -12.04 43.15
C VAL A 509 20.07 -13.25 42.44
N GLY A 510 21.38 -13.16 42.16
CA GLY A 510 22.10 -14.13 41.33
C GLY A 510 21.97 -13.89 39.82
N TYR A 511 21.36 -12.76 39.44
CA TYR A 511 21.27 -12.30 38.06
C TYR A 511 21.49 -10.79 37.98
N VAL A 512 22.06 -10.35 36.86
CA VAL A 512 22.32 -8.93 36.59
C VAL A 512 22.06 -8.60 35.12
N GLY A 513 21.89 -7.32 34.83
CA GLY A 513 21.47 -6.81 33.53
C GLY A 513 20.60 -5.56 33.65
N ASP A 514 19.93 -5.20 32.54
CA ASP A 514 19.03 -4.04 32.47
C ASP A 514 17.58 -4.36 32.92
N GLY A 515 17.34 -5.60 33.36
CA GLY A 515 16.03 -6.11 33.78
C GLY A 515 15.13 -6.60 32.63
N LEU A 516 15.36 -6.17 31.39
CA LEU A 516 14.76 -6.76 30.19
C LEU A 516 15.53 -8.00 29.73
N TYR A 517 16.83 -7.98 29.98
CA TYR A 517 17.77 -9.08 29.81
C TYR A 517 18.47 -9.30 31.14
N CYS A 518 18.35 -10.50 31.71
CA CYS A 518 19.02 -10.86 32.95
C CYS A 518 19.91 -12.09 32.74
N GLY A 519 21.22 -11.91 32.89
CA GLY A 519 22.25 -12.93 32.88
C GLY A 519 22.52 -13.48 34.26
N LYS A 520 23.11 -14.68 34.35
CA LYS A 520 23.57 -15.22 35.63
C LYS A 520 24.78 -14.41 36.11
N ASP A 521 24.81 -14.15 37.40
CA ASP A 521 25.89 -13.49 38.12
C ASP A 521 26.28 -14.44 39.26
N SER A 522 27.43 -15.11 39.10
CA SER A 522 27.81 -16.26 39.94
C SER A 522 28.41 -15.86 41.28
N ASP A 523 29.11 -14.74 41.33
CA ASP A 523 29.86 -14.24 42.48
C ASP A 523 29.26 -12.96 43.08
N LEU A 524 28.20 -12.42 42.46
CA LEU A 524 27.36 -11.32 42.96
C LEU A 524 28.06 -9.96 42.96
N ASP A 525 28.93 -9.74 41.99
CA ASP A 525 29.67 -8.48 41.84
C ASP A 525 28.93 -7.44 40.97
N GLY A 526 27.84 -7.86 40.31
CA GLY A 526 27.03 -7.02 39.45
C GLY A 526 27.42 -7.05 37.97
N ILE A 527 28.25 -8.00 37.54
CA ILE A 527 28.64 -8.24 36.16
C ILE A 527 28.20 -9.66 35.75
N PRO A 528 27.61 -9.86 34.55
CA PRO A 528 27.10 -11.17 34.18
C PRO A 528 28.22 -12.11 33.70
N ASP A 529 28.13 -13.40 34.06
CA ASP A 529 29.02 -14.50 33.60
C ASP A 529 29.30 -14.46 32.08
N TYR A 530 28.30 -14.01 31.30
CA TYR A 530 28.33 -13.91 29.85
C TYR A 530 27.71 -12.59 29.39
N ALA A 531 28.22 -12.05 28.28
CA ALA A 531 27.69 -10.85 27.66
C ALA A 531 26.21 -11.00 27.28
N LEU A 532 25.42 -9.96 27.54
CA LEU A 532 23.98 -9.91 27.33
C LEU A 532 23.61 -9.03 26.14
N SER A 533 22.38 -9.21 25.62
CA SER A 533 21.82 -8.40 24.53
C SER A 533 21.29 -7.03 25.02
N CYS A 534 22.02 -6.39 25.93
CA CYS A 534 21.73 -5.06 26.47
C CYS A 534 23.00 -4.19 26.43
N THR A 535 22.88 -2.91 26.77
CA THR A 535 23.99 -1.96 26.73
C THR A 535 24.26 -1.41 28.12
N GLY A 536 25.53 -1.36 28.51
CA GLY A 536 25.97 -0.87 29.81
C GLY A 536 26.94 -1.84 30.49
N PRO A 537 27.55 -1.44 31.62
CA PRO A 537 28.52 -2.26 32.35
C PRO A 537 27.90 -3.56 32.89
N HIS A 538 26.64 -3.51 33.32
CA HIS A 538 25.89 -4.69 33.78
C HIS A 538 25.49 -5.69 32.66
N CYS A 539 26.00 -5.50 31.44
CA CYS A 539 25.71 -6.32 30.27
C CYS A 539 26.98 -6.91 29.61
N THR A 540 28.17 -6.49 30.04
CA THR A 540 29.44 -7.01 29.53
C THR A 540 29.81 -8.31 30.22
N LYS A 541 30.57 -9.18 29.55
CA LYS A 541 31.02 -10.44 30.14
C LYS A 541 31.98 -10.14 31.29
N ASP A 542 31.77 -10.82 32.42
CA ASP A 542 32.68 -10.84 33.55
C ASP A 542 34.06 -11.43 33.18
N ASN A 543 35.12 -10.69 33.51
CA ASN A 543 36.52 -11.11 33.35
C ASN A 543 37.04 -11.97 34.52
N CYS A 544 36.32 -12.04 35.65
CA CYS A 544 36.64 -12.89 36.81
C CYS A 544 35.43 -13.57 37.44
N ARG A 545 34.66 -14.32 36.64
CA ARG A 545 33.44 -15.10 36.99
C ARG A 545 33.22 -15.61 38.43
N ASP A 546 34.28 -16.05 39.11
CA ASP A 546 34.20 -16.69 40.42
C ASP A 546 34.74 -15.80 41.56
N PHE A 547 35.23 -14.59 41.26
CA PHE A 547 35.89 -13.66 42.17
C PHE A 547 35.34 -12.24 42.02
N PRO A 548 34.62 -11.70 43.04
CA PRO A 548 33.93 -10.43 42.88
C PRO A 548 34.86 -9.26 42.55
N ASN A 549 34.70 -8.67 41.37
CA ASN A 549 35.45 -7.50 40.90
C ASN A 549 34.56 -6.54 40.07
N PRO A 550 33.66 -5.79 40.73
CA PRO A 550 32.66 -4.96 40.05
C PRO A 550 33.22 -3.88 39.11
N ASP A 551 34.47 -3.50 39.30
CA ASP A 551 35.20 -2.52 38.50
C ASP A 551 35.85 -3.11 37.24
N GLN A 552 35.97 -4.45 37.17
CA GLN A 552 36.43 -5.20 36.01
C GLN A 552 37.79 -4.69 35.50
N THR A 553 38.70 -4.39 36.43
CA THR A 553 40.07 -4.00 36.08
C THR A 553 40.77 -5.16 35.38
N ASP A 554 41.51 -4.80 34.33
CA ASP A 554 42.24 -5.69 33.43
C ASP A 554 43.41 -4.86 32.87
N LEU A 555 44.56 -4.96 33.56
CA LEU A 555 45.72 -4.10 33.36
C LEU A 555 46.43 -4.40 32.04
N ASP A 556 46.62 -5.68 31.68
CA ASP A 556 47.30 -6.11 30.46
C ASP A 556 46.35 -6.29 29.25
N LYS A 557 45.03 -6.32 29.51
CA LYS A 557 43.94 -6.41 28.52
C LYS A 557 43.88 -7.75 27.78
N ASP A 558 44.29 -8.83 28.43
CA ASP A 558 44.16 -10.17 27.88
C ASP A 558 42.74 -10.75 28.02
N GLY A 559 41.88 -10.12 28.84
CA GLY A 559 40.49 -10.47 29.08
C GLY A 559 40.24 -11.34 30.32
N GLU A 560 41.27 -11.65 31.10
CA GLU A 560 41.23 -12.10 32.49
C GLU A 560 41.41 -10.86 33.40
N GLY A 561 40.65 -10.75 34.50
CA GLY A 561 40.74 -9.55 35.35
C GLY A 561 41.86 -9.65 36.38
N ASP A 562 42.40 -8.49 36.82
CA ASP A 562 43.52 -8.40 37.78
C ASP A 562 43.33 -9.30 39.04
N VAL A 563 42.09 -9.49 39.48
CA VAL A 563 41.74 -10.24 40.70
C VAL A 563 41.92 -11.76 40.53
N CYS A 564 41.68 -12.29 39.33
CA CYS A 564 41.77 -13.71 39.03
C CYS A 564 42.97 -14.07 38.15
N ASP A 565 43.64 -13.07 37.59
CA ASP A 565 44.87 -13.22 36.84
C ASP A 565 46.06 -13.56 37.76
N ASN A 566 46.92 -14.46 37.30
CA ASN A 566 48.14 -14.85 37.99
C ASN A 566 49.36 -13.98 37.61
N ASP A 567 49.25 -13.15 36.57
CA ASP A 567 50.29 -12.29 35.98
C ASP A 567 49.63 -11.02 35.43
N MET A 568 49.18 -10.13 36.32
CA MET A 568 48.19 -9.10 35.96
C MET A 568 48.73 -7.99 35.04
N ASP A 569 50.05 -7.83 34.92
CA ASP A 569 50.65 -6.87 34.01
C ASP A 569 51.23 -7.53 32.73
N GLY A 570 51.18 -8.87 32.65
CA GLY A 570 51.54 -9.64 31.48
C GLY A 570 53.04 -9.63 31.16
N ASP A 571 53.90 -9.43 32.16
CA ASP A 571 55.36 -9.37 31.98
C ASP A 571 56.06 -10.75 31.97
N GLY A 572 55.32 -11.80 32.34
CA GLY A 572 55.76 -13.19 32.38
C GLY A 572 56.22 -13.67 33.76
N ILE A 573 56.17 -12.82 34.78
CA ILE A 573 56.49 -13.13 36.17
C ILE A 573 55.19 -13.20 36.98
N PRO A 574 54.85 -14.34 37.61
CA PRO A 574 53.62 -14.43 38.40
C PRO A 574 53.58 -13.40 39.54
N ASN A 575 52.40 -12.82 39.79
CA ASN A 575 52.13 -11.76 40.79
C ASN A 575 52.77 -12.00 42.18
N ASN A 576 52.90 -13.25 42.60
CA ASN A 576 53.47 -13.62 43.91
C ASN A 576 55.01 -13.70 43.95
N ARG A 577 55.66 -13.52 42.80
CA ARG A 577 57.11 -13.50 42.59
C ARG A 577 57.59 -12.22 41.96
N ASP A 578 56.67 -11.37 41.54
CA ASP A 578 56.92 -10.10 40.92
C ASP A 578 57.13 -9.02 41.98
N ASN A 579 58.25 -8.28 41.89
CA ASN A 579 58.53 -7.13 42.73
C ASN A 579 57.84 -5.83 42.26
N CYS A 580 57.18 -5.85 41.10
CA CYS A 580 56.28 -4.80 40.63
C CYS A 580 55.01 -5.37 39.96
N PRO A 581 54.10 -6.04 40.70
CA PRO A 581 52.94 -6.76 40.15
C PRO A 581 51.96 -5.95 39.29
N ARG A 582 52.11 -4.62 39.17
CA ARG A 582 51.22 -3.76 38.37
C ARG A 582 52.00 -2.97 37.31
N THR A 583 53.26 -3.30 37.05
CA THR A 583 54.13 -2.52 36.16
C THR A 583 55.17 -3.41 35.50
N ILE A 584 54.98 -3.64 34.20
CA ILE A 584 55.81 -4.52 33.38
C ILE A 584 57.30 -4.30 33.64
N ASN A 585 57.95 -5.31 34.23
CA ASN A 585 59.36 -5.26 34.59
C ASN A 585 60.01 -6.66 34.61
N ALA A 586 59.98 -7.34 33.47
CA ALA A 586 60.49 -8.70 33.31
C ALA A 586 61.97 -8.91 33.71
N ASP A 587 62.76 -7.84 33.92
CA ASP A 587 64.12 -7.91 34.43
C ASP A 587 64.22 -7.98 35.97
N GLN A 588 63.13 -7.70 36.68
CA GLN A 588 62.98 -7.73 38.14
C GLN A 588 64.10 -6.98 38.87
N LYS A 589 64.61 -5.91 38.27
CA LYS A 589 65.75 -5.15 38.79
C LYS A 589 65.33 -4.40 40.07
N ALA A 590 66.13 -4.53 41.13
CA ALA A 590 66.00 -3.79 42.39
C ALA A 590 67.38 -3.24 42.78
N SER A 591 67.49 -1.92 42.90
CA SER A 591 68.77 -1.22 43.09
C SER A 591 69.07 -0.91 44.57
N ASP A 592 68.11 -1.11 45.46
CA ASP A 592 68.33 -1.04 46.91
C ASP A 592 67.95 -2.35 47.65
N SER A 593 67.49 -2.25 48.90
CA SER A 593 67.28 -3.40 49.79
C SER A 593 65.84 -3.58 50.26
N ASP A 594 64.88 -2.84 49.69
CA ASP A 594 63.46 -3.13 49.93
C ASP A 594 62.92 -4.20 48.96
N SER A 595 61.63 -4.49 49.08
CA SER A 595 60.97 -5.55 48.30
C SER A 595 60.49 -5.11 46.92
N LEU A 596 60.68 -3.85 46.54
CA LEU A 596 60.12 -3.25 45.33
C LEU A 596 61.14 -3.25 44.18
N GLY A 597 60.65 -3.35 42.96
CA GLY A 597 61.48 -3.20 41.76
C GLY A 597 61.63 -1.74 41.34
N ASP A 598 62.75 -1.43 40.68
CA ASP A 598 63.07 -0.09 40.17
C ASP A 598 61.95 0.52 39.29
N ALA A 599 61.10 -0.33 38.68
CA ALA A 599 60.04 0.08 37.77
C ALA A 599 58.82 0.68 38.48
N CYS A 600 58.54 0.27 39.71
CA CYS A 600 57.40 0.71 40.52
C CYS A 600 57.83 1.40 41.82
N ASP A 601 59.13 1.51 42.07
CA ASP A 601 59.70 2.21 43.21
C ASP A 601 59.84 3.72 42.93
N ASN A 602 59.14 4.54 43.72
CA ASN A 602 59.21 6.00 43.67
C ASN A 602 60.49 6.58 44.31
N CYS A 603 61.34 5.73 44.90
CA CYS A 603 62.70 6.05 45.35
C CYS A 603 63.69 4.91 45.05
N PRO A 604 64.03 4.65 43.75
CA PRO A 604 64.77 3.47 43.29
C PRO A 604 66.15 3.15 43.92
N THR A 605 66.67 4.02 44.78
CA THR A 605 67.99 3.85 45.40
C THR A 605 67.96 4.03 46.92
N VAL A 606 66.77 4.25 47.49
CA VAL A 606 66.56 4.52 48.91
C VAL A 606 65.35 3.74 49.41
N ALA A 607 65.62 2.60 50.03
CA ALA A 607 64.61 1.67 50.54
C ALA A 607 63.44 2.36 51.28
N ASN A 608 62.21 2.17 50.77
CA ASN A 608 60.97 2.72 51.28
C ASN A 608 59.75 1.86 50.91
N GLU A 609 59.59 0.75 51.64
CA GLU A 609 58.48 -0.23 51.49
C GLU A 609 57.07 0.38 51.49
N ASP A 610 56.87 1.57 52.07
CA ASP A 610 55.56 2.23 52.17
C ASP A 610 55.21 3.12 50.97
N GLN A 611 56.19 3.44 50.11
CA GLN A 611 56.02 4.24 48.88
C GLN A 611 55.24 5.55 49.12
N MET A 612 55.43 6.16 50.30
CA MET A 612 54.73 7.39 50.66
C MET A 612 55.20 8.54 49.75
N ASP A 613 54.23 9.23 49.15
CA ASP A 613 54.42 10.37 48.24
C ASP A 613 53.41 11.45 48.66
N SER A 614 53.86 12.41 49.46
CA SER A 614 53.00 13.38 50.14
C SER A 614 52.49 14.50 49.21
N ASP A 615 53.21 14.83 48.14
CA ASP A 615 52.83 15.86 47.17
C ASP A 615 52.28 15.28 45.84
N GLY A 616 52.43 13.97 45.63
CA GLY A 616 51.85 13.21 44.52
C GLY A 616 52.59 13.40 43.19
N VAL A 617 53.87 13.80 43.21
CA VAL A 617 54.67 14.04 41.99
C VAL A 617 55.36 12.78 41.46
N GLY A 618 55.19 11.63 42.13
CA GLY A 618 55.79 10.36 41.75
C GLY A 618 57.22 10.17 42.24
N GLN A 619 57.71 11.07 43.12
CA GLN A 619 58.96 10.92 43.85
C GLN A 619 58.61 10.69 45.32
N GLY A 620 59.14 9.63 45.94
CA GLY A 620 58.77 9.30 47.32
C GLY A 620 59.42 10.20 48.36
N ASP A 621 58.75 10.34 49.51
CA ASP A 621 59.19 11.10 50.68
C ASP A 621 60.57 10.67 51.21
N ALA A 622 61.03 9.46 50.90
CA ALA A 622 62.33 8.93 51.34
C ALA A 622 63.51 9.54 50.59
N CYS A 623 63.30 9.92 49.33
CA CYS A 623 64.29 10.51 48.44
C CYS A 623 63.92 11.94 48.00
N ASP A 624 62.80 12.47 48.49
CA ASP A 624 62.42 13.88 48.35
C ASP A 624 62.95 14.74 49.51
N ALA A 625 63.51 15.89 49.17
CA ALA A 625 63.98 16.89 50.12
C ALA A 625 62.88 17.89 50.54
N ASP A 626 61.83 18.05 49.72
CA ASP A 626 60.70 18.97 49.90
C ASP A 626 59.37 18.19 49.77
N LYS A 627 59.10 17.36 50.78
CA LYS A 627 58.07 16.31 50.74
C LYS A 627 56.65 16.82 50.50
N ASP A 628 56.35 18.06 50.88
CA ASP A 628 55.05 18.70 50.70
C ASP A 628 55.07 19.85 49.69
N ASN A 629 56.19 20.02 48.98
CA ASN A 629 56.37 20.97 47.88
C ASN A 629 56.03 22.41 48.31
N ASP A 630 56.44 22.78 49.53
CA ASP A 630 56.11 24.07 50.16
C ASP A 630 57.25 25.12 50.08
N GLY A 631 58.42 24.72 49.58
CA GLY A 631 59.56 25.57 49.19
C GLY A 631 60.51 25.93 50.32
#